data_AF-A0A352MGQ1-F1
#
_entry.id   AF-A0A352MGQ1-F1
#
_cell.length_a   1.000
_cell.length_b   1.000
_cell.length_c   1.000
_cell.angle_alpha   90.00
_cell.angle_beta   90.00
_cell.angle_gamma   90.00
#
_symmetry.space_group_name_H-M   'P 1'
#
loop_
_entity.id
_entity.type
_entity.pdbx_description
1 polymer ?
#
loop_
_entity_poly.entity_id
_entity_poly.type
_entity_poly.pdbx_seq_one_letter_code
_entity_poly.pdbx_strand_id
1 'polypeptide(L)'
;MKFRYFFLLLIILHLSFCNTLQARVYRVIVTKTEPFSGGKNFGQAGSYEKLTGQAYGEVDPDNKLNSIIQDIQLAPRNSRGKVDYISDFIILRPTDISKSNGILFLSLPNRGNSFPADTALLARGYIYFWCAWQGDVLRGNNRLTMRVPYASNNGATIAGILRTEFQVTSETATLNLSSGFFTGLTHHSYETVSLNNKDLTLTKRILESDTRDTVNESEWAFSDCSKGRFPGIPSTTKISLRNGFQPNFIYELIYTAKDPLVLGLGFAAIRDFSSFLKYELKDESGFPNPLVSKGESLNPVRAAIMQGVSQCSNFARTFLFLGFNQDENGLKVFDGVNAHIGTRRISLNIRFGRPGGGGLQHEDHLFPGSDPPFSWDNESDQISGITGGILEKCISNGTCPRIMQTLSSSEYWQLRASLTTTDSYGTRDLQIPDNVRIYLFSGTQHSPAGSADQVSGFSMNYNSYEPYLRALIVALEKWVLDGKEPPVSLYPTISTMTLTTPQKVDIGWPDIPGVPFNGKANELPLLDYGPQYDFMNVSGILTQEPPKVKSDKPYKTLVPKVDKDGNEIAGIRGINIRVPVGTYTGWALRRRGFGEGDLSSLNGMFISFKNTRKDRKAINDPRLSLEERYGSHEKYVEAVRRAAGELINEGFLLPEDAKAEIEKAEKSGILK
;
A
#
# COMPACT_ATOMS: atom_id res chain seq x y z
N MET A 1 88.68 14.08 10.06
CA MET A 1 87.60 15.08 9.89
C MET A 1 86.49 14.39 9.10
N LYS A 2 85.43 13.94 9.78
CA LYS A 2 84.11 14.62 9.89
C LYS A 2 83.29 14.48 8.60
N PHE A 3 82.04 14.01 8.55
CA PHE A 3 81.06 13.48 9.52
C PHE A 3 79.82 13.05 8.69
N ARG A 4 79.11 11.98 9.09
CA ARG A 4 77.66 11.66 9.03
C ARG A 4 76.81 12.11 7.80
N TYR A 5 75.86 11.33 7.26
CA TYR A 5 74.68 10.77 7.94
C TYR A 5 74.02 9.65 7.11
N PHE A 6 73.67 8.58 7.82
CA PHE A 6 72.64 7.59 7.49
C PHE A 6 71.27 8.28 7.33
N PHE A 7 70.50 7.92 6.29
CA PHE A 7 69.03 7.94 6.36
C PHE A 7 68.45 6.76 5.58
N LEU A 8 68.05 5.75 6.36
CA LEU A 8 67.20 4.63 5.95
C LEU A 8 65.78 5.18 5.77
N LEU A 9 65.24 5.17 4.55
CA LEU A 9 63.82 5.48 4.32
C LEU A 9 63.02 4.18 4.50
N LEU A 10 62.55 3.96 5.73
CA LEU A 10 61.48 3.00 6.03
C LEU A 10 60.17 3.58 5.50
N ILE A 11 59.75 3.14 4.31
CA ILE A 11 58.38 3.31 3.83
C ILE A 11 57.52 2.36 4.67
N ILE A 12 56.99 2.86 5.77
CA ILE A 12 55.89 2.22 6.48
C ILE A 12 54.65 2.41 5.60
N LEU A 13 54.33 1.38 4.83
CA LEU A 13 53.03 1.25 4.17
C LEU A 13 52.00 1.06 5.30
N HIS A 14 51.43 2.16 5.81
CA HIS A 14 50.17 2.08 6.53
C HIS A 14 49.11 1.66 5.51
N LEU A 15 48.91 0.35 5.40
CA LEU A 15 47.62 -0.23 5.04
C LEU A 15 46.64 0.22 6.11
N SER A 16 46.15 1.45 5.98
CA SER A 16 44.86 1.82 6.53
C SER A 16 43.87 0.89 5.84
N PHE A 17 43.55 -0.22 6.51
CA PHE A 17 42.25 -0.84 6.33
C PHE A 17 41.23 0.26 6.65
N CYS A 18 40.82 1.00 5.63
CA CYS A 18 39.49 1.58 5.61
C CYS A 18 38.57 0.37 5.68
N ASN A 19 38.28 -0.08 6.91
CA ASN A 19 37.02 -0.75 7.16
C ASN A 19 35.98 0.29 6.74
N THR A 20 35.48 0.17 5.52
CA THR A 20 34.24 0.84 5.14
C THR A 20 33.24 0.43 6.22
N LEU A 21 32.88 1.34 7.12
CA LEU A 21 31.89 1.08 8.16
C LEU A 21 30.57 0.78 7.45
N GLN A 22 30.30 -0.51 7.24
CA GLN A 22 29.09 -1.00 6.59
C GLN A 22 27.92 -0.72 7.52
N ALA A 23 26.91 -0.02 7.03
CA ALA A 23 25.63 0.08 7.71
C ALA A 23 24.81 -1.16 7.32
N ARG A 24 24.37 -1.94 8.31
CA ARG A 24 23.61 -3.18 8.13
C ARG A 24 22.91 -3.61 9.42
N VAL A 25 22.17 -4.71 9.34
CA VAL A 25 21.66 -5.42 10.52
C VAL A 25 22.84 -5.95 11.33
N TYR A 26 23.11 -5.33 12.48
CA TYR A 26 24.23 -5.70 13.35
C TYR A 26 23.84 -6.73 14.41
N ARG A 27 22.53 -6.87 14.69
CA ARG A 27 22.01 -7.85 15.64
C ARG A 27 20.60 -8.32 15.31
N VAL A 28 20.38 -9.63 15.33
CA VAL A 28 19.06 -10.26 15.24
C VAL A 28 18.76 -11.04 16.52
N ILE A 29 17.60 -10.79 17.12
CA ILE A 29 17.16 -11.49 18.32
C ILE A 29 15.85 -12.20 18.02
N VAL A 30 15.87 -13.54 18.04
CA VAL A 30 14.64 -14.35 18.07
C VAL A 30 14.21 -14.49 19.53
N THR A 31 13.05 -13.92 19.86
CA THR A 31 12.52 -13.92 21.23
C THR A 31 11.59 -15.10 21.49
N LYS A 32 10.99 -15.67 20.43
CA LYS A 32 10.10 -16.82 20.53
C LYS A 32 10.15 -17.67 19.26
N THR A 33 10.23 -18.99 19.44
CA THR A 33 10.01 -19.99 18.39
C THR A 33 8.90 -20.93 18.85
N GLU A 34 7.89 -21.15 18.01
CA GLU A 34 6.75 -22.02 18.34
C GLU A 34 6.22 -22.76 17.10
N PRO A 35 5.61 -23.95 17.25
CA PRO A 35 4.91 -24.61 16.13
C PRO A 35 3.80 -23.72 15.56
N PHE A 36 3.75 -23.57 14.24
CA PHE A 36 2.69 -22.83 13.59
C PHE A 36 1.43 -23.70 13.42
N SER A 37 0.25 -23.10 13.63
CA SER A 37 -1.05 -23.78 13.46
C SER A 37 -1.15 -25.14 14.19
N GLY A 38 -0.56 -25.23 15.39
CA GLY A 38 -0.56 -26.47 16.19
C GLY A 38 0.27 -27.61 15.60
N GLY A 39 1.24 -27.33 14.73
CA GLY A 39 2.08 -28.35 14.08
C GLY A 39 1.40 -29.01 12.88
N LYS A 40 0.33 -28.42 12.33
CA LYS A 40 -0.34 -28.91 11.11
C LYS A 40 0.65 -28.98 9.94
N ASN A 41 0.54 -30.05 9.15
CA ASN A 41 1.28 -30.19 7.89
C ASN A 41 0.64 -29.40 6.75
N PHE A 42 1.47 -28.76 5.94
CA PHE A 42 1.10 -28.05 4.72
C PHE A 42 1.72 -28.77 3.52
N GLY A 43 0.93 -29.56 2.80
CA GLY A 43 1.39 -30.30 1.63
C GLY A 43 2.67 -31.11 1.89
N GLN A 44 3.60 -31.05 0.95
CA GLN A 44 4.90 -31.73 1.05
C GLN A 44 5.95 -30.94 1.85
N ALA A 45 5.70 -29.65 2.11
CA ALA A 45 6.57 -28.81 2.92
C ALA A 45 6.59 -29.22 4.41
N GLY A 46 5.57 -29.97 4.86
CA GLY A 46 5.47 -30.47 6.23
C GLY A 46 4.96 -29.41 7.21
N SER A 47 5.33 -29.54 8.49
CA SER A 47 4.97 -28.56 9.52
C SER A 47 5.84 -27.32 9.43
N TYR A 48 5.34 -26.21 9.98
CA TYR A 48 6.05 -24.94 10.04
C TYR A 48 6.29 -24.53 11.49
N GLU A 49 7.34 -23.74 11.70
CA GLU A 49 7.56 -22.99 12.94
C GLU A 49 7.42 -21.48 12.70
N LYS A 50 6.96 -20.78 13.74
CA LYS A 50 6.85 -19.33 13.82
C LYS A 50 7.95 -18.79 14.71
N LEU A 51 8.80 -17.95 14.15
CA LEU A 51 9.81 -17.20 14.86
C LEU A 51 9.33 -15.75 15.00
N THR A 52 9.42 -15.19 16.20
CA THR A 52 9.14 -13.77 16.47
C THR A 52 10.39 -13.14 17.07
N GLY A 53 10.72 -11.91 16.67
CA GLY A 53 11.96 -11.28 17.09
C GLY A 53 12.09 -9.82 16.72
N GLN A 54 13.31 -9.30 16.90
CA GLN A 54 13.68 -7.93 16.55
C GLN A 54 15.00 -7.91 15.78
N ALA A 55 15.03 -7.12 14.71
CA ALA A 55 16.23 -6.79 13.96
C ALA A 55 16.71 -5.39 14.39
N TYR A 56 17.97 -5.29 14.76
CA TYR A 56 18.64 -4.04 15.10
C TYR A 56 19.57 -3.69 13.95
N GLY A 57 19.37 -2.51 13.37
CA GLY A 57 20.21 -2.02 12.30
C GLY A 57 20.62 -0.58 12.52
N GLU A 58 21.61 -0.16 11.74
CA GLU A 58 22.10 1.20 11.74
C GLU A 58 22.42 1.62 10.30
N VAL A 59 22.19 2.89 9.98
CA VAL A 59 22.51 3.46 8.67
C VAL A 59 23.52 4.61 8.76
N ASP A 60 24.38 4.72 7.75
CA ASP A 60 25.24 5.89 7.60
C ASP A 60 24.44 7.05 6.97
N PRO A 61 24.24 8.18 7.65
CA PRO A 61 23.54 9.32 7.07
C PRO A 61 24.27 9.93 5.86
N ASP A 62 25.58 9.73 5.76
CA ASP A 62 26.45 10.30 4.73
C ASP A 62 26.64 9.34 3.53
N ASN A 63 26.16 8.10 3.63
CA ASN A 63 26.10 7.18 2.49
C ASN A 63 25.02 7.65 1.50
N LYS A 64 25.36 7.73 0.21
CA LYS A 64 24.47 8.17 -0.88
C LYS A 64 23.16 7.37 -0.97
N LEU A 65 23.16 6.10 -0.56
CA LEU A 65 21.97 5.25 -0.56
C LEU A 65 20.99 5.59 0.59
N ASN A 66 21.48 6.23 1.64
CA ASN A 66 20.68 6.59 2.83
C ASN A 66 20.41 8.09 2.91
N SER A 67 21.24 8.93 2.28
CA SER A 67 21.13 10.40 2.34
C SER A 67 19.82 10.93 1.74
N ILE A 68 19.10 10.11 0.97
CA ILE A 68 17.77 10.42 0.47
C ILE A 68 16.69 10.39 1.57
N ILE A 69 16.97 9.74 2.71
CA ILE A 69 16.05 9.67 3.85
C ILE A 69 15.90 11.07 4.46
N GLN A 70 14.67 11.57 4.47
CA GLN A 70 14.37 12.89 4.99
C GLN A 70 14.72 13.00 6.47
N ASP A 71 15.35 14.12 6.81
CA ASP A 71 15.84 14.45 8.16
C ASP A 71 16.90 13.49 8.72
N ILE A 72 17.49 12.59 7.92
CA ILE A 72 18.51 11.65 8.40
C ILE A 72 19.76 12.36 8.94
N GLN A 73 20.09 13.52 8.38
CA GLN A 73 21.21 14.35 8.82
C GLN A 73 20.95 15.05 10.17
N LEU A 74 19.69 15.14 10.57
CA LEU A 74 19.23 15.71 11.84
C LEU A 74 18.97 14.63 12.89
N ALA A 75 19.12 13.35 12.53
CA ALA A 75 18.94 12.24 13.44
C ALA A 75 20.11 12.16 14.45
N PRO A 76 19.84 11.79 15.71
CA PRO A 76 20.89 11.48 16.66
C PRO A 76 21.75 10.31 16.14
N ARG A 77 23.07 10.47 16.27
CA ARG A 77 24.06 9.47 15.86
C ARG A 77 24.55 8.69 17.07
N ASN A 78 24.76 7.38 16.91
CA ASN A 78 25.34 6.50 17.93
C ASN A 78 26.87 6.68 18.04
N SER A 79 27.53 5.91 18.90
CA SER A 79 29.00 6.01 19.10
C SER A 79 29.84 5.64 17.87
N ARG A 80 29.22 5.00 16.85
CA ARG A 80 29.83 4.70 15.55
C ARG A 80 29.52 5.76 14.48
N GLY A 81 28.81 6.83 14.86
CA GLY A 81 28.39 7.89 13.93
C GLY A 81 27.22 7.51 13.02
N LYS A 82 26.52 6.41 13.30
CA LYS A 82 25.40 5.88 12.52
C LYS A 82 24.05 6.19 13.17
N VAL A 83 22.97 6.04 12.43
CA VAL A 83 21.59 6.25 12.93
C VAL A 83 20.93 4.90 13.16
N ASP A 84 20.54 4.63 14.41
CA ASP A 84 19.94 3.35 14.80
C ASP A 84 18.45 3.24 14.43
N TYR A 85 18.01 2.02 14.14
CA TYR A 85 16.61 1.63 14.14
C TYR A 85 16.41 0.23 14.74
N ILE A 86 15.17 -0.05 15.18
CA ILE A 86 14.76 -1.41 15.57
C ILE A 86 13.47 -1.77 14.84
N SER A 87 13.41 -2.97 14.27
CA SER A 87 12.21 -3.47 13.60
C SER A 87 11.79 -4.82 14.19
N ASP A 88 10.51 -4.93 14.55
CA ASP A 88 9.90 -6.21 14.91
C ASP A 88 9.70 -7.08 13.65
N PHE A 89 9.93 -8.40 13.77
CA PHE A 89 9.68 -9.34 12.68
C PHE A 89 8.97 -10.62 13.13
N ILE A 90 8.31 -11.26 12.16
CA ILE A 90 7.81 -12.63 12.25
C ILE A 90 8.33 -13.41 11.03
N ILE A 91 8.80 -14.63 11.22
CA ILE A 91 9.16 -15.57 10.15
C ILE A 91 8.33 -16.85 10.33
N LEU A 92 7.74 -17.35 9.25
CA LEU A 92 7.26 -18.73 9.13
C LEU A 92 8.16 -19.48 8.16
N ARG A 93 8.74 -20.59 8.62
CA ARG A 93 9.54 -21.48 7.76
C ARG A 93 9.20 -22.95 8.01
N PRO A 94 9.42 -23.84 7.04
CA PRO A 94 9.33 -25.27 7.27
C PRO A 94 10.21 -25.70 8.45
N THR A 95 9.71 -26.59 9.31
CA THR A 95 10.50 -27.16 10.41
C THR A 95 11.71 -27.94 9.87
N ASP A 96 11.52 -28.62 8.73
CA ASP A 96 12.60 -29.19 7.92
C ASP A 96 12.89 -28.24 6.76
N ILE A 97 13.93 -27.41 6.91
CA ILE A 97 14.24 -26.33 5.98
C ILE A 97 14.59 -26.84 4.57
N SER A 98 15.02 -28.11 4.44
CA SER A 98 15.31 -28.73 3.14
C SER A 98 14.07 -28.88 2.25
N LYS A 99 12.87 -28.77 2.84
CA LYS A 99 11.58 -28.78 2.14
C LYS A 99 11.11 -27.39 1.70
N SER A 100 11.91 -26.36 1.93
CA SER A 100 11.67 -25.03 1.38
C SER A 100 11.81 -25.04 -0.15
N ASN A 101 10.99 -24.25 -0.86
CA ASN A 101 11.21 -23.99 -2.29
C ASN A 101 12.29 -22.94 -2.56
N GLY A 102 12.84 -22.34 -1.50
CA GLY A 102 13.87 -21.30 -1.57
C GLY A 102 13.33 -19.89 -1.85
N ILE A 103 12.01 -19.67 -1.81
CA ILE A 103 11.43 -18.33 -1.86
C ILE A 103 11.38 -17.72 -0.47
N LEU A 104 12.04 -16.58 -0.30
CA LEU A 104 11.83 -15.67 0.82
C LEU A 104 10.73 -14.67 0.46
N PHE A 105 9.55 -14.80 1.07
CA PHE A 105 8.37 -14.00 0.76
C PHE A 105 8.09 -12.97 1.85
N LEU A 106 8.38 -11.70 1.57
CA LEU A 106 8.01 -10.58 2.42
C LEU A 106 6.54 -10.23 2.16
N SER A 107 5.69 -10.45 3.14
CA SER A 107 4.36 -9.83 3.19
C SER A 107 4.49 -8.58 4.06
N LEU A 108 4.43 -7.39 3.45
CA LEU A 108 4.62 -6.15 4.20
C LEU A 108 3.45 -5.93 5.19
N PRO A 109 3.70 -5.72 6.49
CA PRO A 109 2.64 -5.48 7.45
C PRO A 109 2.02 -4.10 7.21
N ASN A 110 0.70 -4.06 7.00
CA ASN A 110 -0.04 -2.83 6.71
C ASN A 110 -0.45 -2.16 8.02
N ARG A 111 0.12 -0.97 8.29
CA ARG A 111 -0.01 -0.26 9.58
C ARG A 111 0.32 -1.18 10.77
N GLY A 112 1.36 -2.01 10.59
CA GLY A 112 1.83 -3.00 11.56
C GLY A 112 1.02 -4.32 11.59
N ASN A 113 -0.10 -4.42 10.89
CA ASN A 113 -0.90 -5.65 10.86
C ASN A 113 -0.35 -6.63 9.82
N SER A 114 -0.09 -7.88 10.24
CA SER A 114 0.37 -8.94 9.36
C SER A 114 -0.81 -9.62 8.68
N PHE A 115 -0.83 -9.66 7.35
CA PHE A 115 -1.78 -10.50 6.61
C PHE A 115 -1.49 -11.99 6.88
N PRO A 116 -2.51 -12.86 7.00
CA PRO A 116 -2.30 -14.28 7.15
C PRO A 116 -1.47 -14.87 5.99
N ALA A 117 -0.62 -15.86 6.29
CA ALA A 117 0.04 -16.63 5.23
C ALA A 117 -0.98 -17.44 4.44
N ASP A 118 -0.81 -17.48 3.12
CA ASP A 118 -1.64 -18.30 2.24
C ASP A 118 -1.24 -19.77 2.40
N THR A 119 -2.20 -20.62 2.79
CA THR A 119 -1.90 -22.02 3.10
C THR A 119 -1.50 -22.85 1.87
N ALA A 120 -1.92 -22.45 0.67
CA ALA A 120 -1.47 -23.06 -0.57
C ALA A 120 0.00 -22.70 -0.85
N LEU A 121 0.42 -21.47 -0.56
CA LEU A 121 1.83 -21.07 -0.68
C LEU A 121 2.71 -21.73 0.40
N LEU A 122 2.20 -21.91 1.62
CA LEU A 122 2.88 -22.73 2.63
C LEU A 122 3.03 -24.19 2.17
N ALA A 123 2.02 -24.76 1.53
CA ALA A 123 2.08 -26.13 0.99
C ALA A 123 3.14 -26.30 -0.12
N ARG A 124 3.56 -25.19 -0.74
CA ARG A 124 4.63 -25.11 -1.74
C ARG A 124 6.03 -24.90 -1.13
N GLY A 125 6.15 -24.69 0.18
CA GLY A 125 7.45 -24.54 0.85
C GLY A 125 7.98 -23.11 0.96
N TYR A 126 7.12 -22.09 0.85
CA TYR A 126 7.54 -20.69 0.98
C TYR A 126 8.05 -20.37 2.39
N ILE A 127 9.12 -19.59 2.49
CA ILE A 127 9.52 -18.93 3.74
C ILE A 127 8.81 -17.58 3.80
N TYR A 128 7.80 -17.45 4.65
CA TYR A 128 7.10 -16.19 4.86
C TYR A 128 7.81 -15.35 5.91
N PHE A 129 7.88 -14.03 5.71
CA PHE A 129 8.22 -13.12 6.79
C PHE A 129 7.49 -11.78 6.68
N TRP A 130 7.35 -11.15 7.85
CA TRP A 130 6.84 -9.80 8.02
C TRP A 130 7.89 -9.02 8.80
N CYS A 131 8.16 -7.79 8.38
CA CYS A 131 9.13 -6.90 9.00
C CYS A 131 8.49 -5.51 9.17
N ALA A 132 8.56 -4.94 10.36
CA ALA A 132 8.02 -3.61 10.62
C ALA A 132 8.81 -2.54 9.85
N TRP A 133 8.11 -1.63 9.19
CA TRP A 133 8.73 -0.53 8.45
C TRP A 133 8.15 0.84 8.83
N GLN A 134 6.98 0.85 9.48
CA GLN A 134 6.26 2.08 9.79
C GLN A 134 6.51 2.48 11.25
N GLY A 135 7.32 3.53 11.45
CA GLY A 135 7.79 3.98 12.77
C GLY A 135 6.77 4.75 13.61
N ASP A 136 5.67 5.22 13.02
CA ASP A 136 4.59 5.92 13.72
C ASP A 136 3.44 4.99 14.16
N VAL A 137 3.53 3.67 13.95
CA VAL A 137 2.53 2.71 14.44
C VAL A 137 2.73 2.41 15.92
N LEU A 138 1.66 2.54 16.70
CA LEU A 138 1.65 2.24 18.14
C LEU A 138 1.45 0.74 18.41
N ARG A 139 1.88 0.26 19.58
CA ARG A 139 1.65 -1.14 20.00
C ARG A 139 0.16 -1.44 20.26
N GLY A 140 -0.21 -2.71 20.10
CA GLY A 140 -1.55 -3.25 20.40
C GLY A 140 -2.08 -4.13 19.28
N ASN A 141 -3.00 -5.04 19.57
CA ASN A 141 -3.56 -6.01 18.61
C ASN A 141 -2.49 -6.79 17.83
N ASN A 142 -1.38 -7.16 18.48
CA ASN A 142 -0.24 -7.87 17.88
C ASN A 142 0.42 -7.17 16.68
N ARG A 143 0.24 -5.85 16.53
CA ARG A 143 0.92 -5.08 15.49
C ARG A 143 2.43 -5.13 15.65
N LEU A 144 3.13 -5.34 14.54
CA LEU A 144 4.58 -5.19 14.44
C LEU A 144 4.93 -3.70 14.44
N THR A 145 5.88 -3.32 15.28
CA THR A 145 6.30 -1.92 15.45
C THR A 145 7.76 -1.73 15.04
N MET A 146 8.06 -0.51 14.60
CA MET A 146 9.43 -0.08 14.33
C MET A 146 9.74 1.10 15.24
N ARG A 147 10.96 1.15 15.77
CA ARG A 147 11.48 2.31 16.49
C ARG A 147 12.48 3.05 15.61
N VAL A 148 12.20 4.33 15.39
CA VAL A 148 13.07 5.29 14.70
C VAL A 148 13.30 6.50 15.62
N PRO A 149 14.40 7.25 15.45
CA PRO A 149 14.64 8.44 16.23
C PRO A 149 13.78 9.62 15.77
N TYR A 150 13.68 10.61 16.65
CA TYR A 150 13.26 11.96 16.30
C TYR A 150 14.43 12.71 15.66
N ALA A 151 14.15 13.51 14.64
CA ALA A 151 15.10 14.49 14.15
C ALA A 151 15.18 15.69 15.10
N SER A 152 16.38 16.23 15.28
CA SER A 152 16.64 17.35 16.18
C SER A 152 17.74 18.28 15.64
N ASN A 153 17.70 19.54 16.03
CA ASN A 153 18.79 20.49 15.76
C ASN A 153 19.78 20.44 16.94
N ASN A 154 20.76 19.54 16.88
CA ASN A 154 21.73 19.31 17.97
C ASN A 154 21.06 19.05 19.32
N GLY A 155 20.01 18.22 19.34
CA GLY A 155 19.22 17.91 20.53
C GLY A 155 18.07 18.89 20.82
N ALA A 156 17.99 20.02 20.11
CA ALA A 156 16.84 20.91 20.20
C ALA A 156 15.67 20.42 19.34
N THR A 157 14.45 20.58 19.85
CA THR A 157 13.19 20.28 19.15
C THR A 157 13.11 21.00 17.80
N ILE A 158 12.63 20.26 16.80
CA ILE A 158 12.23 20.82 15.50
C ILE A 158 10.72 21.03 15.52
N ALA A 159 10.28 22.24 15.18
CA ALA A 159 8.88 22.59 15.01
C ALA A 159 8.57 22.89 13.54
N GLY A 160 7.33 22.65 13.11
CA GLY A 160 6.88 23.00 11.77
C GLY A 160 5.38 22.84 11.58
N ILE A 161 4.87 23.38 10.48
CA ILE A 161 3.45 23.30 10.13
C ILE A 161 3.09 21.85 9.81
N LEU A 162 1.92 21.42 10.27
CA LEU A 162 1.32 20.15 9.93
C LEU A 162 -0.18 20.32 9.70
N ARG A 163 -0.65 19.78 8.58
CA ARG A 163 -2.07 19.63 8.28
C ARG A 163 -2.56 18.24 8.66
N THR A 164 -3.75 18.17 9.25
CA THR A 164 -4.44 16.91 9.52
C THR A 164 -5.92 17.01 9.19
N GLU A 165 -6.46 15.95 8.63
CA GLU A 165 -7.90 15.81 8.35
C GLU A 165 -8.52 14.77 9.27
N PHE A 166 -9.76 15.06 9.68
CA PHE A 166 -10.56 14.19 10.51
C PHE A 166 -11.93 13.97 9.87
N GLN A 167 -12.33 12.71 9.81
CA GLN A 167 -13.64 12.26 9.34
C GLN A 167 -14.12 11.17 10.30
N VAL A 168 -15.39 11.24 10.68
CA VAL A 168 -15.97 10.32 11.66
C VAL A 168 -17.24 9.69 11.10
N THR A 169 -17.47 8.42 11.43
CA THR A 169 -18.70 7.69 11.05
C THR A 169 -19.76 7.74 12.14
N SER A 170 -19.40 8.24 13.31
CA SER A 170 -20.27 8.51 14.46
C SER A 170 -19.80 9.78 15.18
N GLU A 171 -20.71 10.47 15.84
CA GLU A 171 -20.35 11.65 16.64
C GLU A 171 -19.30 11.33 17.72
N THR A 172 -18.33 12.22 17.90
CA THR A 172 -17.34 12.12 18.99
C THR A 172 -16.89 13.49 19.46
N ALA A 173 -16.66 13.67 20.76
CA ALA A 173 -16.20 14.95 21.31
C ALA A 173 -14.71 15.21 21.10
N THR A 174 -13.90 14.14 20.99
CA THR A 174 -12.44 14.20 21.03
C THR A 174 -11.83 13.25 20.01
N LEU A 175 -10.73 13.68 19.40
CA LEU A 175 -9.89 12.91 18.49
C LEU A 175 -8.41 13.04 18.87
N ASN A 176 -7.60 12.02 18.55
CA ASN A 176 -6.16 12.19 18.55
C ASN A 176 -5.76 13.01 17.31
N LEU A 177 -4.66 13.77 17.38
CA LEU A 177 -4.18 14.53 16.22
C LEU A 177 -3.75 13.64 15.04
N SER A 178 -3.47 12.36 15.31
CA SER A 178 -3.19 11.32 14.32
C SER A 178 -4.41 10.58 13.76
N SER A 179 -5.64 10.88 14.23
CA SER A 179 -6.87 10.15 13.88
C SER A 179 -7.45 10.50 12.50
N GLY A 180 -6.70 10.24 11.43
CA GLY A 180 -7.24 10.21 10.07
C GLY A 180 -8.14 8.98 9.82
N PHE A 181 -8.81 8.96 8.66
CA PHE A 181 -9.81 7.95 8.31
C PHE A 181 -9.28 6.51 8.40
N PHE A 182 -8.02 6.27 8.01
CA PHE A 182 -7.39 4.94 8.05
C PHE A 182 -6.43 4.71 9.23
N THR A 183 -6.17 5.73 10.06
CA THR A 183 -5.15 5.67 11.11
C THR A 183 -5.75 5.62 12.51
N GLY A 184 -6.89 6.28 12.75
CA GLY A 184 -7.58 6.27 14.05
C GLY A 184 -6.63 6.41 15.25
N LEU A 185 -6.84 5.59 16.30
CA LEU A 185 -6.04 5.61 17.53
C LEU A 185 -4.74 4.79 17.45
N THR A 186 -4.38 4.30 16.26
CA THR A 186 -3.31 3.32 16.08
C THR A 186 -1.95 3.95 15.80
N HIS A 187 -1.88 5.28 15.67
CA HIS A 187 -0.70 6.00 15.19
C HIS A 187 -0.25 7.09 16.16
N HIS A 188 1.05 7.36 16.18
CA HIS A 188 1.71 8.43 16.91
C HIS A 188 1.15 9.80 16.48
N SER A 189 0.74 10.62 17.44
CA SER A 189 0.37 12.02 17.21
C SER A 189 1.61 12.88 17.32
N TYR A 190 1.95 13.63 16.28
CA TYR A 190 2.90 14.72 16.44
C TYR A 190 2.29 15.76 17.37
N GLU A 191 3.00 16.10 18.44
CA GLU A 191 2.48 17.00 19.45
C GLU A 191 2.40 18.43 18.94
N THR A 192 1.39 19.19 19.35
CA THR A 192 1.40 20.64 19.17
C THR A 192 2.49 21.28 20.05
N VAL A 193 3.16 22.32 19.54
CA VAL A 193 4.12 23.12 20.32
C VAL A 193 3.47 23.93 21.44
N SER A 194 2.18 24.24 21.29
CA SER A 194 1.44 25.10 22.20
C SER A 194 -0.04 24.67 22.28
N LEU A 195 -0.63 24.83 23.46
CA LEU A 195 -2.06 24.62 23.68
C LEU A 195 -2.89 25.85 23.27
N ASN A 196 -2.25 26.99 23.00
CA ASN A 196 -2.93 28.18 22.48
C ASN A 196 -3.26 27.98 21.00
N ASN A 197 -4.53 28.12 20.64
CA ASN A 197 -5.04 27.88 19.29
C ASN A 197 -5.31 29.15 18.48
N LYS A 198 -5.03 30.35 19.01
CA LYS A 198 -5.37 31.65 18.38
C LYS A 198 -4.83 31.83 16.96
N ASP A 199 -3.64 31.32 16.69
CA ASP A 199 -2.97 31.50 15.38
C ASP A 199 -3.08 30.26 14.48
N LEU A 200 -3.94 29.31 14.86
CA LEU A 200 -4.11 28.02 14.20
C LEU A 200 -5.52 27.91 13.63
N THR A 201 -5.70 27.07 12.62
CA THR A 201 -6.98 27.00 11.91
C THR A 201 -7.59 25.61 12.00
N LEU A 202 -8.84 25.54 12.44
CA LEU A 202 -9.73 24.40 12.24
C LEU A 202 -10.83 24.81 11.27
N THR A 203 -11.02 24.06 10.20
CA THR A 203 -12.12 24.25 9.25
C THR A 203 -12.95 23.00 9.12
N LYS A 204 -14.17 23.13 8.58
CA LYS A 204 -15.02 22.01 8.19
C LYS A 204 -15.62 22.24 6.80
N ARG A 205 -15.90 21.16 6.08
CA ARG A 205 -16.58 21.16 4.78
C ARG A 205 -17.31 19.83 4.58
N ILE A 206 -18.32 19.76 3.71
CA ILE A 206 -19.03 18.49 3.45
C ILE A 206 -18.30 17.71 2.36
N LEU A 207 -18.07 18.33 1.21
CA LEU A 207 -17.32 17.76 0.10
C LEU A 207 -15.93 18.40 0.02
N GLU A 208 -14.97 17.70 -0.59
CA GLU A 208 -13.61 18.24 -0.75
C GLU A 208 -13.59 19.56 -1.54
N SER A 209 -14.48 19.67 -2.53
CA SER A 209 -14.62 20.85 -3.39
C SER A 209 -15.32 22.03 -2.73
N ASP A 210 -15.95 21.84 -1.57
CA ASP A 210 -16.69 22.91 -0.90
C ASP A 210 -15.72 23.94 -0.29
N THR A 211 -16.22 25.16 -0.10
CA THR A 211 -15.49 26.18 0.66
C THR A 211 -15.25 25.69 2.09
N ARG A 212 -14.06 25.99 2.61
CA ARG A 212 -13.71 25.69 4.00
C ARG A 212 -14.40 26.66 4.94
N ASP A 213 -15.30 26.16 5.78
CA ASP A 213 -15.94 26.94 6.83
C ASP A 213 -15.06 26.95 8.09
N THR A 214 -14.59 28.13 8.51
CA THR A 214 -13.79 28.26 9.73
C THR A 214 -14.61 27.92 10.96
N VAL A 215 -14.08 27.04 11.82
CA VAL A 215 -14.60 26.78 13.16
C VAL A 215 -13.98 27.81 14.10
N ASN A 216 -14.81 28.54 14.84
CA ASN A 216 -14.35 29.61 15.73
C ASN A 216 -13.38 29.06 16.80
N GLU A 217 -12.31 29.79 17.10
CA GLU A 217 -11.28 29.40 18.07
C GLU A 217 -11.84 29.05 19.47
N SER A 218 -12.98 29.64 19.85
CA SER A 218 -13.65 29.39 21.14
C SER A 218 -14.47 28.09 21.18
N GLU A 219 -14.59 27.39 20.05
CA GLU A 219 -15.35 26.15 19.92
C GLU A 219 -14.47 24.90 19.97
N TRP A 220 -13.15 25.03 19.84
CA TRP A 220 -12.24 23.89 19.87
C TRP A 220 -11.02 24.17 20.76
N ALA A 221 -10.37 23.11 21.23
CA ALA A 221 -9.17 23.23 22.07
C ALA A 221 -8.28 21.99 21.91
N PHE A 222 -6.98 22.15 22.18
CA PHE A 222 -6.06 21.02 22.35
C PHE A 222 -6.26 20.37 23.71
N SER A 223 -7.12 19.36 23.73
CA SER A 223 -7.65 18.80 24.97
C SER A 223 -8.36 17.46 24.79
N ASP A 224 -8.74 16.86 25.91
CA ASP A 224 -9.49 15.63 26.03
C ASP A 224 -10.83 15.86 26.76
N CYS A 225 -11.91 16.00 25.99
CA CYS A 225 -13.28 16.09 26.49
C CYS A 225 -13.89 14.72 26.84
N SER A 226 -13.19 13.60 26.61
CA SER A 226 -13.62 12.32 27.21
C SER A 226 -13.41 12.27 28.72
N LYS A 227 -12.61 13.20 29.26
CA LYS A 227 -12.25 13.30 30.69
C LYS A 227 -12.78 14.56 31.38
N GLY A 228 -13.71 15.28 30.75
CA GLY A 228 -14.31 16.49 31.30
C GLY A 228 -15.17 17.24 30.28
N ARG A 229 -16.04 18.14 30.75
CA ARG A 229 -16.80 19.02 29.85
C ARG A 229 -15.87 19.97 29.10
N PHE A 230 -16.27 20.39 27.90
CA PHE A 230 -15.52 21.38 27.11
C PHE A 230 -15.09 22.59 27.98
N PRO A 231 -13.81 23.03 27.92
CA PRO A 231 -12.79 22.65 26.94
C PRO A 231 -12.07 21.33 27.23
N GLY A 232 -12.42 20.54 28.25
CA GLY A 232 -11.77 19.27 28.57
C GLY A 232 -10.43 19.43 29.31
N ILE A 233 -9.68 18.33 29.45
CA ILE A 233 -8.34 18.36 30.06
C ILE A 233 -7.30 18.71 28.99
N PRO A 234 -6.41 19.70 29.18
CA PRO A 234 -5.41 20.06 28.18
C PRO A 234 -4.55 18.88 27.72
N SER A 235 -4.25 18.80 26.42
CA SER A 235 -3.50 17.69 25.82
C SER A 235 -2.77 18.13 24.56
N THR A 236 -1.48 17.82 24.43
CA THR A 236 -0.68 18.15 23.24
C THR A 236 -0.92 17.20 22.05
N THR A 237 -1.64 16.09 22.26
CA THR A 237 -1.85 15.02 21.26
C THR A 237 -3.31 14.83 20.87
N LYS A 238 -4.22 15.65 21.41
CA LYS A 238 -5.66 15.54 21.18
C LYS A 238 -6.29 16.88 20.87
N ILE A 239 -7.44 16.81 20.20
CA ILE A 239 -8.30 17.94 19.90
C ILE A 239 -9.73 17.62 20.34
N SER A 240 -10.41 18.60 20.93
CA SER A 240 -11.83 18.51 21.25
C SER A 240 -12.63 19.64 20.62
N LEU A 241 -13.90 19.36 20.33
CA LEU A 241 -14.84 20.29 19.70
C LEU A 241 -16.11 20.38 20.56
N ARG A 242 -16.57 21.60 20.88
CA ARG A 242 -17.65 21.88 21.85
C ARG A 242 -18.94 21.10 21.60
N ASN A 243 -19.33 20.96 20.33
CA ASN A 243 -20.52 20.24 19.88
C ASN A 243 -20.19 18.92 19.16
N GLY A 244 -18.99 18.39 19.42
CA GLY A 244 -18.51 17.16 18.79
C GLY A 244 -18.19 17.27 17.31
N PHE A 245 -17.33 16.38 16.87
CA PHE A 245 -17.10 16.05 15.47
C PHE A 245 -18.30 15.23 14.98
N GLN A 246 -18.92 15.66 13.89
CA GLN A 246 -20.14 15.07 13.35
C GLN A 246 -19.82 14.25 12.09
N PRO A 247 -20.53 13.13 11.85
CA PRO A 247 -20.58 12.53 10.51
C PRO A 247 -21.03 13.58 9.49
N ASN A 248 -20.67 13.42 8.23
CA ASN A 248 -20.91 14.33 7.09
C ASN A 248 -19.83 15.38 6.82
N PHE A 249 -18.95 15.69 7.79
CA PHE A 249 -17.93 16.71 7.59
C PHE A 249 -16.51 16.12 7.48
N ILE A 250 -15.73 16.77 6.62
CA ILE A 250 -14.27 16.75 6.62
C ILE A 250 -13.82 17.91 7.49
N TYR A 251 -13.20 17.62 8.63
CA TYR A 251 -12.54 18.64 9.46
C TYR A 251 -11.07 18.73 9.08
N GLU A 252 -10.52 19.92 8.98
CA GLU A 252 -9.10 20.14 8.65
C GLU A 252 -8.46 21.07 9.68
N LEU A 253 -7.43 20.57 10.36
CA LEU A 253 -6.62 21.31 11.32
C LEU A 253 -5.24 21.59 10.72
N ILE A 254 -4.81 22.84 10.80
CA ILE A 254 -3.44 23.26 10.51
C ILE A 254 -2.86 23.82 11.79
N TYR A 255 -1.77 23.21 12.25
CA TYR A 255 -1.13 23.54 13.52
C TYR A 255 0.39 23.42 13.43
N THR A 256 1.09 23.94 14.44
CA THR A 256 2.53 23.78 14.55
C THR A 256 2.85 22.56 15.40
N ALA A 257 3.34 21.51 14.75
CA ALA A 257 3.77 20.27 15.37
C ALA A 257 5.26 20.32 15.77
N LYS A 258 5.69 19.40 16.64
CA LYS A 258 7.09 19.23 17.04
C LYS A 258 7.57 17.80 16.99
N ASP A 259 8.90 17.66 16.99
CA ASP A 259 9.65 16.41 17.10
C ASP A 259 9.27 15.41 15.97
N PRO A 260 9.67 15.70 14.71
CA PRO A 260 9.39 14.81 13.58
C PRO A 260 10.19 13.51 13.69
N LEU A 261 9.56 12.39 13.35
CA LEU A 261 10.21 11.07 13.27
C LEU A 261 10.95 10.94 11.94
N VAL A 262 12.12 10.29 11.96
CA VAL A 262 12.88 9.94 10.75
C VAL A 262 12.28 8.66 10.13
N LEU A 263 11.08 8.79 9.57
CA LEU A 263 10.27 7.65 9.13
C LEU A 263 10.84 6.92 7.90
N GLY A 264 11.61 7.60 7.05
CA GLY A 264 12.22 6.99 5.85
C GLY A 264 13.22 5.87 6.17
N LEU A 265 13.68 5.73 7.43
CA LEU A 265 14.42 4.56 7.90
C LEU A 265 13.66 3.24 7.68
N GLY A 266 12.33 3.28 7.55
CA GLY A 266 11.53 2.12 7.17
C GLY A 266 11.97 1.48 5.85
N PHE A 267 12.42 2.27 4.87
CA PHE A 267 12.95 1.75 3.61
C PHE A 267 14.27 1.00 3.83
N ALA A 268 15.18 1.58 4.62
CA ALA A 268 16.45 0.95 4.97
C ALA A 268 16.24 -0.35 5.77
N ALA A 269 15.32 -0.35 6.75
CA ALA A 269 15.02 -1.53 7.55
C ALA A 269 14.54 -2.72 6.70
N ILE A 270 13.68 -2.48 5.70
CA ILE A 270 13.25 -3.52 4.77
C ILE A 270 14.38 -3.97 3.86
N ARG A 271 15.18 -3.05 3.30
CA ARG A 271 16.35 -3.34 2.47
C ARG A 271 17.34 -4.22 3.22
N ASP A 272 17.78 -3.78 4.39
CA ASP A 272 18.89 -4.37 5.15
C ASP A 272 18.50 -5.72 5.76
N PHE A 273 17.31 -5.85 6.34
CA PHE A 273 16.90 -7.12 6.93
C PHE A 273 16.59 -8.17 5.86
N SER A 274 16.01 -7.77 4.73
CA SER A 274 15.75 -8.72 3.64
C SER A 274 17.04 -9.15 2.95
N SER A 275 17.99 -8.22 2.74
CA SER A 275 19.33 -8.56 2.24
C SER A 275 20.06 -9.52 3.19
N PHE A 276 20.04 -9.23 4.51
CA PHE A 276 20.59 -10.12 5.53
C PHE A 276 20.00 -11.53 5.45
N LEU A 277 18.67 -11.66 5.44
CA LEU A 277 18.00 -12.95 5.36
C LEU A 277 18.36 -13.71 4.08
N LYS A 278 18.55 -13.01 2.95
CA LYS A 278 18.85 -13.59 1.65
C LYS A 278 20.31 -14.02 1.47
N TYR A 279 21.27 -13.23 1.96
CA TYR A 279 22.68 -13.41 1.61
C TYR A 279 23.59 -13.84 2.76
N GLU A 280 23.27 -13.46 3.99
CA GLU A 280 24.19 -13.64 5.12
C GLU A 280 23.92 -14.94 5.87
N LEU A 281 24.97 -15.55 6.44
CA LEU A 281 24.84 -16.73 7.31
C LEU A 281 24.69 -16.34 8.79
N LYS A 282 25.20 -15.16 9.16
CA LYS A 282 25.21 -14.64 10.53
C LYS A 282 25.27 -13.12 10.51
N ASP A 283 24.78 -12.48 11.56
CA ASP A 283 24.90 -11.03 11.73
C ASP A 283 26.33 -10.63 12.14
N GLU A 284 26.58 -9.32 12.26
CA GLU A 284 27.88 -8.80 12.66
C GLU A 284 28.33 -9.25 14.06
N SER A 285 27.36 -9.46 14.95
CA SER A 285 27.60 -9.93 16.31
C SER A 285 27.82 -11.46 16.36
N GLY A 286 27.77 -12.13 15.22
CA GLY A 286 28.00 -13.56 15.08
C GLY A 286 26.79 -14.44 15.37
N PHE A 287 25.58 -13.87 15.55
CA PHE A 287 24.37 -14.66 15.70
C PHE A 287 23.92 -15.20 14.35
N PRO A 288 23.49 -16.47 14.28
CA PRO A 288 23.10 -17.08 13.02
C PRO A 288 21.88 -16.39 12.41
N ASN A 289 21.86 -16.33 11.08
CA ASN A 289 20.65 -16.00 10.33
C ASN A 289 19.55 -16.99 10.73
N PRO A 290 18.34 -16.51 11.10
CA PRO A 290 17.25 -17.38 11.55
C PRO A 290 16.71 -18.34 10.47
N LEU A 291 17.21 -18.27 9.23
CA LEU A 291 16.90 -19.22 8.16
C LEU A 291 17.94 -20.34 8.01
N VAL A 292 19.11 -20.22 8.63
CA VAL A 292 20.21 -21.20 8.55
C VAL A 292 20.15 -22.12 9.77
N SER A 293 20.08 -23.44 9.56
CA SER A 293 20.08 -24.39 10.67
C SER A 293 21.46 -24.44 11.34
N LYS A 294 21.49 -24.77 12.64
CA LYS A 294 22.75 -24.83 13.40
C LYS A 294 23.70 -25.87 12.79
N GLY A 295 24.85 -25.42 12.30
CA GLY A 295 25.88 -26.27 11.69
C GLY A 295 25.82 -26.37 10.17
N GLU A 296 24.81 -25.76 9.53
CA GLU A 296 24.74 -25.65 8.07
C GLU A 296 25.50 -24.40 7.57
N SER A 297 26.09 -24.51 6.39
CA SER A 297 26.86 -23.44 5.73
C SER A 297 26.15 -22.83 4.52
N LEU A 298 24.92 -23.26 4.23
CA LEU A 298 24.16 -22.82 3.06
C LEU A 298 22.89 -22.10 3.51
N ASN A 299 22.65 -20.93 2.91
CA ASN A 299 21.39 -20.22 3.04
C ASN A 299 20.36 -20.87 2.08
N PRO A 300 19.16 -21.27 2.56
CA PRO A 300 18.16 -21.93 1.71
C PRO A 300 17.50 -20.97 0.70
N VAL A 301 17.70 -19.66 0.84
CA VAL A 301 17.05 -18.64 -0.02
C VAL A 301 17.72 -18.60 -1.39
N ARG A 302 16.90 -18.79 -2.44
CA ARG A 302 17.29 -18.67 -3.86
C ARG A 302 16.81 -17.37 -4.49
N ALA A 303 15.63 -16.90 -4.09
CA ALA A 303 15.06 -15.64 -4.54
C ALA A 303 14.17 -15.02 -3.44
N ALA A 304 14.05 -13.69 -3.47
CA ALA A 304 13.17 -12.95 -2.56
C ALA A 304 12.05 -12.23 -3.32
N ILE A 305 10.83 -12.31 -2.80
CA ILE A 305 9.65 -11.63 -3.33
C ILE A 305 9.09 -10.69 -2.26
N MET A 306 8.84 -9.42 -2.64
CA MET A 306 8.07 -8.49 -1.82
C MET A 306 6.63 -8.44 -2.29
N GLN A 307 5.67 -8.60 -1.38
CA GLN A 307 4.27 -8.24 -1.61
C GLN A 307 3.88 -7.05 -0.74
N GLY A 308 3.44 -5.98 -1.41
CA GLY A 308 2.80 -4.84 -0.78
C GLY A 308 1.30 -4.86 -1.09
N VAL A 309 0.46 -4.82 -0.06
CA VAL A 309 -1.00 -4.73 -0.19
C VAL A 309 -1.48 -3.35 0.29
N SER A 310 -2.27 -2.65 -0.52
CA SER A 310 -2.87 -1.35 -0.19
C SER A 310 -1.78 -0.29 0.09
N GLN A 311 -1.75 0.29 1.29
CA GLN A 311 -0.66 1.17 1.76
C GLN A 311 0.75 0.61 1.45
N CYS A 312 0.95 -0.69 1.67
CA CYS A 312 2.24 -1.33 1.44
C CYS A 312 2.60 -1.45 -0.05
N SER A 313 1.62 -1.40 -0.96
CA SER A 313 1.89 -1.29 -2.40
C SER A 313 2.47 0.08 -2.74
N ASN A 314 1.98 1.15 -2.11
CA ASN A 314 2.57 2.48 -2.24
C ASN A 314 4.00 2.49 -1.68
N PHE A 315 4.26 1.78 -0.57
CA PHE A 315 5.62 1.57 -0.05
C PHE A 315 6.50 0.86 -1.07
N ALA A 316 6.05 -0.27 -1.65
CA ALA A 316 6.85 -1.03 -2.62
C ALA A 316 7.21 -0.19 -3.85
N ARG A 317 6.27 0.62 -4.35
CA ARG A 317 6.50 1.55 -5.47
C ARG A 317 7.54 2.62 -5.11
N THR A 318 7.43 3.25 -3.95
CA THR A 318 8.42 4.25 -3.49
C THR A 318 9.78 3.62 -3.18
N PHE A 319 9.81 2.41 -2.63
CA PHE A 319 11.03 1.65 -2.34
C PHE A 319 11.84 1.42 -3.63
N LEU A 320 11.17 1.01 -4.72
CA LEU A 320 11.80 0.86 -6.03
C LEU A 320 12.25 2.21 -6.59
N PHE A 321 11.37 3.21 -6.56
CA PHE A 321 11.63 4.54 -7.11
C PHE A 321 12.84 5.22 -6.45
N LEU A 322 12.95 5.15 -5.13
CA LEU A 322 14.08 5.72 -4.38
C LEU A 322 15.36 4.85 -4.45
N GLY A 323 15.31 3.68 -5.11
CA GLY A 323 16.47 2.83 -5.35
C GLY A 323 16.83 1.87 -4.21
N PHE A 324 15.94 1.66 -3.24
CA PHE A 324 16.22 0.77 -2.09
C PHE A 324 16.25 -0.72 -2.43
N ASN A 325 15.99 -1.13 -3.68
CA ASN A 325 16.22 -2.52 -4.10
C ASN A 325 17.70 -2.88 -4.32
N GLN A 326 18.60 -1.91 -4.12
CA GLN A 326 20.03 -2.11 -4.03
C GLN A 326 20.46 -1.99 -2.56
N ASP A 327 21.15 -3.00 -2.03
CA ASP A 327 21.77 -2.91 -0.71
C ASP A 327 23.11 -2.13 -0.74
N GLU A 328 23.71 -1.90 0.44
CA GLU A 328 24.97 -1.15 0.54
C GLU A 328 26.19 -1.85 -0.09
N ASN A 329 26.07 -3.14 -0.43
CA ASN A 329 27.08 -3.91 -1.17
C ASN A 329 26.77 -3.96 -2.68
N GLY A 330 25.72 -3.27 -3.13
CA GLY A 330 25.31 -3.23 -4.52
C GLY A 330 24.49 -4.44 -4.99
N LEU A 331 24.08 -5.33 -4.10
CA LEU A 331 23.29 -6.51 -4.43
C LEU A 331 21.80 -6.20 -4.52
N LYS A 332 21.11 -6.97 -5.37
CA LYS A 332 19.66 -6.90 -5.53
C LYS A 332 18.96 -7.51 -4.32
N VAL A 333 18.11 -6.75 -3.63
CA VAL A 333 17.38 -7.24 -2.45
C VAL A 333 16.24 -8.17 -2.86
N PHE A 334 15.30 -7.69 -3.69
CA PHE A 334 14.16 -8.46 -4.17
C PHE A 334 14.28 -8.78 -5.66
N ASP A 335 13.99 -10.04 -6.00
CA ASP A 335 13.96 -10.55 -7.38
C ASP A 335 12.55 -10.42 -7.98
N GLY A 336 11.52 -10.44 -7.13
CA GLY A 336 10.13 -10.22 -7.50
C GLY A 336 9.43 -9.20 -6.61
N VAL A 337 8.50 -8.43 -7.18
CA VAL A 337 7.61 -7.52 -6.44
C VAL A 337 6.18 -7.68 -6.93
N ASN A 338 5.25 -7.92 -6.00
CA ASN A 338 3.83 -7.75 -6.23
C ASN A 338 3.33 -6.47 -5.54
N ALA A 339 2.98 -5.47 -6.35
CA ALA A 339 2.34 -4.24 -5.92
C ALA A 339 0.81 -4.40 -6.05
N HIS A 340 0.16 -4.80 -4.96
CA HIS A 340 -1.26 -5.17 -4.94
C HIS A 340 -2.13 -4.04 -4.38
N ILE A 341 -3.16 -3.65 -5.14
CA ILE A 341 -4.21 -2.68 -4.78
C ILE A 341 -3.68 -1.35 -4.22
N GLY A 342 -2.64 -0.80 -4.84
CA GLY A 342 -2.15 0.55 -4.52
C GLY A 342 -1.18 1.05 -5.58
N THR A 343 -1.46 2.24 -6.09
CA THR A 343 -0.80 2.83 -7.28
C THR A 343 -0.12 4.17 -6.98
N ARG A 344 -0.27 4.67 -5.76
CA ARG A 344 0.36 5.89 -5.27
C ARG A 344 1.82 5.62 -4.89
N ARG A 345 2.53 6.69 -4.54
CA ARG A 345 3.77 6.67 -3.77
C ARG A 345 3.43 6.95 -2.31
N ILE A 346 4.27 6.51 -1.39
CA ILE A 346 4.05 6.71 0.04
C ILE A 346 4.76 7.96 0.55
N SER A 347 4.06 8.76 1.34
CA SER A 347 4.58 9.95 2.04
C SER A 347 5.33 9.58 3.33
N LEU A 348 6.22 8.58 3.23
CA LEU A 348 7.06 8.13 4.35
C LEU A 348 8.30 9.01 4.50
N ASN A 349 8.76 9.60 3.39
CA ASN A 349 10.03 10.31 3.29
C ASN A 349 9.89 11.84 3.39
N ILE A 350 8.88 12.35 4.10
CA ILE A 350 8.67 13.80 4.31
C ILE A 350 8.78 14.13 5.80
N ARG A 351 9.15 15.37 6.14
CA ARG A 351 9.09 15.83 7.52
C ARG A 351 7.65 15.79 8.03
N PHE A 352 7.45 15.30 9.25
CA PHE A 352 6.11 15.00 9.81
C PHE A 352 5.28 14.03 8.94
N GLY A 353 5.95 13.07 8.29
CA GLY A 353 5.31 12.08 7.43
C GLY A 353 4.17 11.32 8.12
N ARG A 354 3.12 11.04 7.35
CA ARG A 354 1.94 10.26 7.77
C ARG A 354 1.61 9.19 6.72
N PRO A 355 2.41 8.11 6.64
CA PRO A 355 2.24 7.08 5.61
C PRO A 355 0.87 6.37 5.66
N GLY A 356 0.06 6.60 6.70
CA GLY A 356 -1.30 6.06 6.84
C GLY A 356 -2.38 6.68 5.96
N GLY A 357 -2.14 7.85 5.34
CA GLY A 357 -3.14 8.62 4.60
C GLY A 357 -3.57 8.02 3.25
N GLY A 358 -4.86 8.12 2.95
CA GLY A 358 -5.50 7.43 1.82
C GLY A 358 -5.33 8.08 0.45
N GLY A 359 -5.29 9.41 0.37
CA GLY A 359 -5.22 10.16 -0.90
C GLY A 359 -6.41 9.89 -1.81
N LEU A 360 -7.59 9.66 -1.22
CA LEU A 360 -8.81 9.25 -1.90
C LEU A 360 -9.58 10.48 -2.42
N GLN A 361 -10.72 10.25 -3.05
CA GLN A 361 -11.56 11.35 -3.56
C GLN A 361 -12.10 12.24 -2.44
N HIS A 362 -12.51 11.65 -1.31
CA HIS A 362 -13.09 12.36 -0.17
C HIS A 362 -12.13 12.43 1.02
N GLU A 363 -11.34 11.38 1.28
CA GLU A 363 -10.43 11.28 2.43
C GLU A 363 -8.98 11.59 2.06
N ASP A 364 -8.33 12.48 2.80
CA ASP A 364 -6.92 12.84 2.63
C ASP A 364 -6.59 13.29 1.19
N HIS A 365 -7.55 13.90 0.47
CA HIS A 365 -7.45 14.14 -0.99
C HIS A 365 -6.21 14.94 -1.38
N LEU A 366 -5.90 15.97 -0.58
CA LEU A 366 -4.76 16.88 -0.79
C LEU A 366 -3.45 16.36 -0.17
N PHE A 367 -3.43 15.15 0.39
CA PHE A 367 -2.23 14.63 1.04
C PHE A 367 -1.19 14.11 0.02
N PRO A 368 0.12 14.38 0.23
CA PRO A 368 1.16 13.97 -0.71
C PRO A 368 1.21 12.46 -0.97
N GLY A 369 1.89 12.06 -2.05
CA GLY A 369 2.05 10.68 -2.49
C GLY A 369 1.31 10.35 -3.78
N SER A 370 0.57 11.31 -4.35
CA SER A 370 -0.03 11.19 -5.69
C SER A 370 0.72 12.04 -6.71
N ASP A 371 2.02 12.17 -6.50
CA ASP A 371 2.93 13.02 -7.26
C ASP A 371 3.60 12.21 -8.38
N PRO A 372 3.87 12.79 -9.56
CA PRO A 372 4.61 12.15 -10.64
C PRO A 372 6.09 11.89 -10.26
N PRO A 373 6.76 10.89 -10.86
CA PRO A 373 6.29 10.07 -11.98
C PRO A 373 5.34 8.94 -11.56
N PHE A 374 4.38 8.62 -12.43
CA PHE A 374 3.40 7.55 -12.22
C PHE A 374 3.77 6.25 -12.94
N SER A 375 4.43 6.38 -14.09
CA SER A 375 4.79 5.32 -15.02
C SER A 375 5.86 4.40 -14.48
N TRP A 376 5.87 3.16 -14.95
CA TRP A 376 6.93 2.21 -14.62
C TRP A 376 8.26 2.57 -15.30
N ASP A 377 8.20 2.91 -16.59
CA ASP A 377 9.36 3.41 -17.35
C ASP A 377 9.44 4.94 -17.30
N ASN A 378 10.55 5.48 -17.80
CA ASN A 378 10.75 6.91 -17.96
C ASN A 378 9.74 7.50 -18.95
N GLU A 379 8.92 8.44 -18.47
CA GLU A 379 8.00 9.23 -19.28
C GLU A 379 8.16 10.72 -18.92
N SER A 380 7.93 11.60 -19.90
CA SER A 380 7.91 13.05 -19.68
C SER A 380 6.49 13.51 -19.39
N ASP A 381 6.21 13.83 -18.12
CA ASP A 381 4.92 14.34 -17.69
C ASP A 381 4.75 15.81 -18.08
N GLN A 382 3.86 16.07 -19.04
CA GLN A 382 3.63 17.40 -19.60
C GLN A 382 2.88 18.34 -18.64
N ILE A 383 2.22 17.83 -17.60
CA ILE A 383 1.50 18.65 -16.62
C ILE A 383 2.46 19.18 -15.55
N SER A 384 3.35 18.34 -15.04
CA SER A 384 4.31 18.74 -14.01
C SER A 384 5.66 19.24 -14.55
N GLY A 385 6.01 18.87 -15.78
CA GLY A 385 7.34 19.06 -16.35
C GLY A 385 8.39 18.06 -15.84
N ILE A 386 7.99 17.09 -15.01
CA ILE A 386 8.90 16.06 -14.46
C ILE A 386 9.09 14.94 -15.48
N THR A 387 10.33 14.48 -15.65
CA THR A 387 10.65 13.30 -16.45
C THR A 387 11.25 12.22 -15.55
N GLY A 388 10.70 11.01 -15.61
CA GLY A 388 11.22 9.86 -14.85
C GLY A 388 10.22 8.70 -14.80
N GLY A 389 10.57 7.66 -14.04
CA GLY A 389 9.77 6.45 -13.90
C GLY A 389 10.10 5.68 -12.63
N ILE A 390 9.20 4.82 -12.19
CA ILE A 390 9.40 4.00 -10.96
C ILE A 390 10.65 3.13 -11.05
N LEU A 391 11.05 2.69 -12.25
CA LEU A 391 12.20 1.80 -12.45
C LEU A 391 13.53 2.52 -12.73
N GLU A 392 13.55 3.84 -12.82
CA GLU A 392 14.73 4.62 -13.24
C GLU A 392 16.00 4.22 -12.47
N LYS A 393 15.91 4.17 -11.13
CA LYS A 393 17.04 3.79 -10.28
C LYS A 393 17.46 2.34 -10.46
N CYS A 394 16.50 1.42 -10.49
CA CYS A 394 16.82 -0.01 -10.61
C CYS A 394 17.46 -0.36 -11.95
N ILE A 395 17.12 0.35 -13.02
CA ILE A 395 17.71 0.18 -14.35
C ILE A 395 19.18 0.60 -14.29
N SER A 396 19.44 1.78 -13.71
CA SER A 396 20.79 2.35 -13.62
C SER A 396 21.77 1.49 -12.81
N ASN A 397 21.28 0.78 -11.78
CA ASN A 397 22.11 0.00 -10.87
C ASN A 397 21.99 -1.52 -11.06
N GLY A 398 21.23 -1.99 -12.08
CA GLY A 398 21.08 -3.42 -12.38
C GLY A 398 20.24 -4.21 -11.37
N THR A 399 19.46 -3.55 -10.52
CA THR A 399 18.69 -4.20 -9.46
C THR A 399 17.20 -4.37 -9.77
N CYS A 400 16.73 -4.19 -11.01
CA CYS A 400 15.30 -4.31 -11.29
C CYS A 400 14.73 -5.72 -10.97
N PRO A 401 13.59 -5.80 -10.25
CA PRO A 401 12.86 -7.04 -10.04
C PRO A 401 11.93 -7.36 -11.22
N ARG A 402 11.37 -8.57 -11.22
CA ARG A 402 10.15 -8.91 -11.96
C ARG A 402 8.94 -8.40 -11.19
N ILE A 403 8.00 -7.74 -11.86
CA ILE A 403 6.94 -6.98 -11.20
C ILE A 403 5.57 -7.44 -11.68
N MET A 404 4.67 -7.63 -10.72
CA MET A 404 3.23 -7.73 -10.98
C MET A 404 2.51 -6.61 -10.24
N GLN A 405 1.93 -5.65 -10.98
CA GLN A 405 0.94 -4.74 -10.42
C GLN A 405 -0.43 -5.41 -10.54
N THR A 406 -1.03 -5.76 -9.40
CA THR A 406 -2.36 -6.38 -9.37
C THR A 406 -3.36 -5.41 -8.75
N LEU A 407 -4.47 -5.16 -9.43
CA LEU A 407 -5.41 -4.08 -9.12
C LEU A 407 -6.81 -4.65 -8.96
N SER A 408 -7.59 -4.06 -8.07
CA SER A 408 -9.05 -4.16 -8.11
C SER A 408 -9.62 -3.02 -8.97
N SER A 409 -10.92 -3.06 -9.21
CA SER A 409 -11.62 -1.98 -9.88
C SER A 409 -11.58 -0.69 -9.05
N SER A 410 -11.54 -0.78 -7.71
CA SER A 410 -11.47 0.38 -6.82
C SER A 410 -10.25 1.26 -7.09
N GLU A 411 -9.10 0.69 -7.49
CA GLU A 411 -7.89 1.47 -7.74
C GLU A 411 -8.04 2.42 -8.94
N TYR A 412 -8.86 2.10 -9.92
CA TYR A 412 -9.15 3.01 -11.04
C TYR A 412 -9.98 4.21 -10.58
N TRP A 413 -10.98 3.97 -9.73
CA TRP A 413 -11.90 5.01 -9.25
C TRP A 413 -11.30 5.88 -8.15
N GLN A 414 -10.56 5.27 -7.21
CA GLN A 414 -10.10 5.93 -5.99
C GLN A 414 -8.59 6.17 -5.94
N LEU A 415 -7.77 5.37 -6.63
CA LEU A 415 -6.31 5.48 -6.57
C LEU A 415 -5.69 5.82 -7.93
N ARG A 416 -6.52 6.27 -8.89
CA ARG A 416 -6.07 6.89 -10.15
C ARG A 416 -5.19 5.95 -10.97
N ALA A 417 -5.49 4.65 -10.95
CA ALA A 417 -4.65 3.61 -11.55
C ALA A 417 -4.32 3.84 -13.03
N SER A 418 -5.21 4.50 -13.78
CA SER A 418 -4.98 4.81 -15.20
C SER A 418 -3.69 5.61 -15.42
N LEU A 419 -3.29 6.47 -14.48
CA LEU A 419 -2.05 7.27 -14.60
C LEU A 419 -0.78 6.41 -14.64
N THR A 420 -0.86 5.15 -14.22
CA THR A 420 0.27 4.21 -14.32
C THR A 420 0.44 3.60 -15.71
N THR A 421 -0.58 3.73 -16.57
CA THR A 421 -0.66 3.11 -17.91
C THR A 421 -1.00 4.09 -19.02
N THR A 422 -1.22 5.37 -18.73
CA THR A 422 -1.51 6.42 -19.72
C THR A 422 -0.63 7.64 -19.53
N ASP A 423 -0.48 8.43 -20.60
CA ASP A 423 0.13 9.76 -20.50
C ASP A 423 -0.65 10.69 -19.55
N SER A 424 -0.04 11.83 -19.19
CA SER A 424 -0.59 12.79 -18.22
C SER A 424 -1.98 13.33 -18.60
N TYR A 425 -2.30 13.35 -19.90
CA TYR A 425 -3.59 13.80 -20.43
C TYR A 425 -4.60 12.67 -20.66
N GLY A 426 -4.24 11.40 -20.42
CA GLY A 426 -5.13 10.25 -20.61
C GLY A 426 -5.62 10.13 -22.06
N THR A 427 -4.71 10.33 -23.01
CA THR A 427 -4.96 10.28 -24.46
C THR A 427 -4.23 9.13 -25.17
N ARG A 428 -3.18 8.60 -24.55
CA ARG A 428 -2.32 7.56 -25.12
C ARG A 428 -1.94 6.52 -24.06
N ASP A 429 -1.95 5.25 -24.46
CA ASP A 429 -1.40 4.16 -23.65
C ASP A 429 0.13 4.26 -23.58
N LEU A 430 0.70 4.04 -22.40
CA LEU A 430 2.14 3.94 -22.20
C LEU A 430 2.65 2.54 -22.54
N GLN A 431 3.91 2.47 -22.98
CA GLN A 431 4.60 1.21 -23.09
C GLN A 431 4.92 0.66 -21.69
N ILE A 432 4.61 -0.61 -21.46
CA ILE A 432 4.91 -1.29 -20.21
C ILE A 432 6.21 -2.08 -20.37
N PRO A 433 7.21 -1.91 -19.48
CA PRO A 433 8.47 -2.65 -19.56
C PRO A 433 8.28 -4.18 -19.49
N ASP A 434 9.16 -4.93 -20.15
CA ASP A 434 9.06 -6.39 -20.25
C ASP A 434 9.12 -7.11 -18.90
N ASN A 435 9.78 -6.51 -17.89
CA ASN A 435 9.82 -7.03 -16.52
C ASN A 435 8.59 -6.66 -15.67
N VAL A 436 7.59 -5.99 -16.25
CA VAL A 436 6.35 -5.60 -15.58
C VAL A 436 5.15 -6.32 -16.22
N ARG A 437 4.25 -6.79 -15.38
CA ARG A 437 2.91 -7.26 -15.77
C ARG A 437 1.85 -6.55 -14.95
N ILE A 438 0.74 -6.20 -15.60
CA ILE A 438 -0.37 -5.48 -14.97
C ILE A 438 -1.64 -6.30 -15.13
N TYR A 439 -2.35 -6.52 -14.03
CA TYR A 439 -3.60 -7.29 -14.01
C TYR A 439 -4.68 -6.53 -13.23
N LEU A 440 -5.82 -6.28 -13.87
CA LEU A 440 -7.05 -5.86 -13.20
C LEU A 440 -7.88 -7.09 -12.87
N PHE A 441 -8.31 -7.25 -11.62
CA PHE A 441 -9.35 -8.20 -11.25
C PHE A 441 -10.72 -7.56 -11.45
N SER A 442 -11.37 -7.87 -12.57
CA SER A 442 -12.58 -7.18 -13.03
C SER A 442 -13.73 -7.24 -12.02
N GLY A 443 -14.39 -6.12 -11.82
CA GLY A 443 -15.55 -5.97 -10.92
C GLY A 443 -15.27 -6.38 -9.47
N THR A 444 -14.06 -6.14 -8.96
CA THR A 444 -13.73 -6.37 -7.54
C THR A 444 -13.56 -5.04 -6.81
N GLN A 445 -13.85 -5.02 -5.51
CA GLN A 445 -13.52 -3.87 -4.66
C GLN A 445 -12.18 -4.08 -3.94
N HIS A 446 -11.65 -3.01 -3.33
CA HIS A 446 -10.34 -3.01 -2.66
C HIS A 446 -10.19 -4.10 -1.59
N SER A 447 -11.26 -4.45 -0.89
CA SER A 447 -11.27 -5.58 0.06
C SER A 447 -12.64 -6.25 0.01
N PRO A 448 -12.77 -7.46 -0.56
CA PRO A 448 -14.06 -8.11 -0.78
C PRO A 448 -14.86 -8.26 0.52
N ALA A 449 -16.11 -7.80 0.51
CA ALA A 449 -17.01 -7.88 1.67
C ALA A 449 -18.48 -7.92 1.22
N GLY A 450 -19.35 -8.58 1.98
CA GLY A 450 -20.77 -8.77 1.61
C GLY A 450 -21.78 -8.04 2.48
N SER A 451 -21.36 -7.38 3.58
CA SER A 451 -22.26 -6.64 4.46
C SER A 451 -22.68 -5.30 3.85
N ALA A 452 -23.80 -4.76 4.30
CA ALA A 452 -24.17 -3.39 3.98
C ALA A 452 -23.14 -2.41 4.58
N ASP A 453 -22.75 -1.41 3.80
CA ASP A 453 -21.86 -0.33 4.24
C ASP A 453 -22.69 0.83 4.81
N GLN A 454 -22.29 1.36 5.96
CA GLN A 454 -22.98 2.48 6.61
C GLN A 454 -22.85 3.79 5.81
N VAL A 455 -21.75 3.98 5.10
CA VAL A 455 -21.44 5.25 4.41
C VAL A 455 -22.18 5.35 3.07
N SER A 456 -22.30 4.25 2.34
CA SER A 456 -23.05 4.20 1.07
C SER A 456 -24.50 3.73 1.21
N GLY A 457 -24.78 2.85 2.17
CA GLY A 457 -26.07 2.17 2.31
C GLY A 457 -26.26 0.96 1.38
N PHE A 458 -25.31 0.67 0.49
CA PHE A 458 -25.35 -0.48 -0.40
C PHE A 458 -24.73 -1.73 0.25
N SER A 459 -25.14 -2.90 -0.22
CA SER A 459 -24.37 -4.13 0.00
C SER A 459 -23.00 -4.00 -0.67
N MET A 460 -21.95 -4.23 0.10
CA MET A 460 -20.59 -4.24 -0.44
C MET A 460 -20.39 -5.36 -1.45
N ASN A 461 -19.40 -5.18 -2.31
CA ASN A 461 -19.02 -6.14 -3.34
C ASN A 461 -18.19 -7.29 -2.74
N TYR A 462 -18.77 -8.49 -2.71
CA TYR A 462 -18.12 -9.70 -2.21
C TYR A 462 -17.26 -10.43 -3.25
N ASN A 463 -17.19 -9.93 -4.49
CA ASN A 463 -16.40 -10.57 -5.55
C ASN A 463 -14.92 -10.62 -5.15
N SER A 464 -14.40 -11.83 -4.97
CA SER A 464 -13.04 -12.04 -4.47
C SER A 464 -12.03 -12.14 -5.62
N TYR A 465 -10.88 -11.47 -5.44
CA TYR A 465 -9.71 -11.63 -6.30
C TYR A 465 -8.71 -12.68 -5.78
N GLU A 466 -8.88 -13.19 -4.57
CA GLU A 466 -7.85 -13.99 -3.88
C GLU A 466 -7.37 -15.22 -4.67
N PRO A 467 -8.25 -16.03 -5.30
CA PRO A 467 -7.79 -17.19 -6.08
C PRO A 467 -6.90 -16.80 -7.27
N TYR A 468 -7.22 -15.68 -7.92
CA TYR A 468 -6.48 -15.21 -9.09
C TYR A 468 -5.17 -14.56 -8.67
N LEU A 469 -5.16 -13.81 -7.56
CA LEU A 469 -3.93 -13.29 -6.96
C LEU A 469 -2.98 -14.42 -6.58
N ARG A 470 -3.49 -15.50 -5.96
CA ARG A 470 -2.68 -16.67 -5.61
C ARG A 470 -2.04 -17.31 -6.84
N ALA A 471 -2.81 -17.54 -7.90
CA ALA A 471 -2.28 -18.06 -9.16
C ALA A 471 -1.16 -17.17 -9.73
N LEU A 472 -1.34 -15.85 -9.68
CA LEU A 472 -0.32 -14.88 -10.11
C LEU A 472 0.93 -14.86 -9.22
N ILE A 473 0.82 -15.03 -7.90
CA ILE A 473 2.00 -15.17 -7.02
C ILE A 473 2.79 -16.45 -7.34
N VAL A 474 2.12 -17.55 -7.66
CA VAL A 474 2.78 -18.78 -8.14
C VAL A 474 3.42 -18.57 -9.51
N ALA A 475 2.81 -17.76 -10.37
CA ALA A 475 3.42 -17.39 -11.65
C ALA A 475 4.65 -16.48 -11.47
N LEU A 476 4.62 -15.54 -10.51
CA LEU A 476 5.76 -14.69 -10.15
C LEU A 476 6.91 -15.54 -9.57
N GLU A 477 6.62 -16.51 -8.71
CA GLU A 477 7.61 -17.51 -8.24
C GLU A 477 8.35 -18.17 -9.41
N LYS A 478 7.61 -18.71 -10.38
CA LYS A 478 8.20 -19.37 -11.56
C LYS A 478 8.99 -18.38 -12.43
N TRP A 479 8.53 -17.13 -12.51
CA TRP A 479 9.24 -16.10 -13.28
C TRP A 479 10.58 -15.73 -12.65
N VAL A 480 10.63 -15.63 -11.31
CA VAL A 480 11.88 -15.28 -10.61
C VAL A 480 12.84 -16.47 -10.47
N LEU A 481 12.34 -17.69 -10.27
CA LEU A 481 13.20 -18.87 -10.09
C LEU A 481 13.66 -19.50 -11.40
N ASP A 482 12.75 -19.59 -12.38
CA ASP A 482 12.94 -20.41 -13.57
C ASP A 482 12.93 -19.58 -14.87
N GLY A 483 12.72 -18.26 -14.78
CA GLY A 483 12.59 -17.39 -15.95
C GLY A 483 11.31 -17.63 -16.76
N LYS A 484 10.38 -18.45 -16.27
CA LYS A 484 9.13 -18.76 -16.98
C LYS A 484 8.17 -17.58 -16.90
N GLU A 485 7.89 -16.97 -18.04
CA GLU A 485 6.99 -15.81 -18.09
C GLU A 485 5.57 -16.16 -17.60
N PRO A 486 4.93 -15.23 -16.86
CA PRO A 486 3.53 -15.35 -16.49
C PRO A 486 2.62 -15.06 -17.70
N PRO A 487 1.29 -15.29 -17.59
CA PRO A 487 0.33 -14.85 -18.60
C PRO A 487 0.52 -13.37 -18.96
N VAL A 488 0.17 -12.98 -20.19
CA VAL A 488 0.26 -11.58 -20.63
C VAL A 488 -0.59 -10.67 -19.75
N SER A 489 -0.19 -9.39 -19.64
CA SER A 489 -0.94 -8.38 -18.88
C SER A 489 -2.40 -8.29 -19.36
N LEU A 490 -3.33 -8.20 -18.42
CA LEU A 490 -4.76 -8.00 -18.69
C LEU A 490 -5.25 -6.80 -17.88
N TYR A 491 -5.35 -5.65 -18.54
CA TYR A 491 -5.82 -4.39 -17.98
C TYR A 491 -6.50 -3.56 -19.08
N PRO A 492 -7.40 -2.63 -18.73
CA PRO A 492 -8.07 -1.76 -19.70
C PRO A 492 -7.08 -0.80 -20.37
N THR A 493 -7.27 -0.56 -21.67
CA THR A 493 -6.46 0.38 -22.46
C THR A 493 -7.33 1.29 -23.34
N ILE A 494 -6.78 2.44 -23.73
CA ILE A 494 -7.42 3.38 -24.66
C ILE A 494 -7.51 2.75 -26.06
N SER A 495 -6.42 2.13 -26.52
CA SER A 495 -6.31 1.48 -27.84
C SER A 495 -7.34 0.38 -28.09
N THR A 496 -7.76 -0.32 -27.03
CA THR A 496 -8.81 -1.37 -27.11
C THR A 496 -10.21 -0.84 -26.77
N MET A 497 -10.35 0.46 -26.52
CA MET A 497 -11.60 1.12 -26.11
C MET A 497 -12.21 0.53 -24.82
N THR A 498 -11.37 0.03 -23.92
CA THR A 498 -11.78 -0.55 -22.64
C THR A 498 -11.41 0.33 -21.44
N LEU A 499 -10.61 1.38 -21.63
CA LEU A 499 -10.33 2.44 -20.66
C LEU A 499 -10.94 3.75 -21.17
N THR A 500 -11.73 4.42 -20.34
CA THR A 500 -12.50 5.60 -20.77
C THR A 500 -12.73 6.61 -19.65
N THR A 501 -13.21 7.79 -19.99
CA THR A 501 -13.66 8.81 -19.02
C THR A 501 -14.79 8.25 -18.13
N PRO A 502 -14.92 8.66 -16.86
CA PRO A 502 -15.93 8.13 -15.94
C PRO A 502 -17.36 8.61 -16.24
N GLN A 503 -17.57 9.32 -17.35
CA GLN A 503 -18.90 9.78 -17.76
C GLN A 503 -19.78 8.60 -18.16
N LYS A 504 -21.08 8.69 -17.81
CA LYS A 504 -22.04 7.60 -17.95
C LYS A 504 -22.08 7.00 -19.36
N VAL A 505 -22.12 7.87 -20.36
CA VAL A 505 -22.18 7.49 -21.78
C VAL A 505 -20.91 6.77 -22.21
N ASP A 506 -19.76 7.27 -21.76
CA ASP A 506 -18.45 6.77 -22.18
C ASP A 506 -18.17 5.38 -21.58
N ILE A 507 -18.45 5.20 -20.28
CA ILE A 507 -18.31 3.90 -19.62
C ILE A 507 -19.38 2.89 -20.03
N GLY A 508 -20.52 3.35 -20.55
CA GLY A 508 -21.65 2.51 -20.93
C GLY A 508 -22.50 2.02 -19.74
N TRP A 509 -22.61 2.81 -18.68
CA TRP A 509 -23.31 2.38 -17.46
C TRP A 509 -24.82 2.26 -17.66
N PRO A 510 -25.43 1.10 -17.34
CA PRO A 510 -26.86 0.89 -17.55
C PRO A 510 -27.72 1.65 -16.52
N ASP A 511 -28.97 1.93 -16.90
CA ASP A 511 -29.99 2.50 -16.01
C ASP A 511 -30.51 1.45 -15.02
N ILE A 512 -29.71 1.14 -14.00
CA ILE A 512 -30.10 0.20 -12.93
C ILE A 512 -31.05 0.91 -11.94
N PRO A 513 -32.27 0.40 -11.71
CA PRO A 513 -33.22 1.04 -10.81
C PRO A 513 -32.68 1.21 -9.38
N GLY A 514 -32.79 2.42 -8.84
CA GLY A 514 -32.38 2.74 -7.46
C GLY A 514 -30.87 2.90 -7.26
N VAL A 515 -30.07 2.89 -8.34
CA VAL A 515 -28.61 3.03 -8.25
C VAL A 515 -28.17 4.36 -8.87
N PRO A 516 -27.79 5.36 -8.06
CA PRO A 516 -27.31 6.63 -8.58
C PRO A 516 -25.93 6.46 -9.24
N PHE A 517 -25.73 7.18 -10.35
CA PHE A 517 -24.45 7.27 -11.04
C PHE A 517 -24.21 8.72 -11.45
N ASN A 518 -23.09 9.31 -11.01
CA ASN A 518 -22.72 10.69 -11.30
C ASN A 518 -21.36 10.84 -11.99
N GLY A 519 -20.68 9.73 -12.30
CA GLY A 519 -19.37 9.74 -12.95
C GLY A 519 -18.24 10.34 -12.10
N LYS A 520 -18.42 10.45 -10.78
CA LYS A 520 -17.38 10.93 -9.87
C LYS A 520 -16.25 9.90 -9.81
N ALA A 521 -15.02 10.36 -10.02
CA ALA A 521 -13.79 9.60 -9.81
C ALA A 521 -12.83 10.48 -9.01
N ASN A 522 -11.78 9.91 -8.42
CA ASN A 522 -10.79 10.69 -7.70
C ASN A 522 -9.97 11.58 -8.65
N GLU A 523 -10.33 12.86 -8.78
CA GLU A 523 -9.61 13.80 -9.63
C GLU A 523 -8.20 14.09 -9.07
N LEU A 524 -7.27 14.57 -9.91
CA LEU A 524 -5.91 14.93 -9.46
C LEU A 524 -5.47 16.26 -10.03
N PRO A 525 -5.56 17.36 -9.25
CA PRO A 525 -4.82 18.57 -9.57
C PRO A 525 -3.33 18.36 -9.33
N LEU A 526 -2.48 19.09 -10.07
CA LEU A 526 -1.08 19.25 -9.66
C LEU A 526 -1.04 20.22 -8.49
N LEU A 527 -0.50 19.77 -7.36
CA LEU A 527 -0.48 20.53 -6.10
C LEU A 527 0.88 21.21 -5.88
N ASP A 528 0.88 22.31 -5.14
CA ASP A 528 2.05 23.02 -4.64
C ASP A 528 2.08 22.98 -3.11
N TYR A 529 3.04 22.24 -2.55
CA TYR A 529 3.29 22.09 -1.11
C TYR A 529 4.35 23.08 -0.59
N GLY A 530 4.83 23.98 -1.45
CA GLY A 530 5.83 24.99 -1.14
C GLY A 530 7.26 24.58 -1.52
N PRO A 531 8.20 25.54 -1.45
CA PRO A 531 9.51 25.44 -2.11
C PRO A 531 10.48 24.44 -1.45
N GLN A 532 10.17 23.94 -0.25
CA GLN A 532 11.02 22.95 0.45
C GLN A 532 10.56 21.51 0.22
N TYR A 533 9.51 21.31 -0.58
CA TYR A 533 9.03 19.98 -0.95
C TYR A 533 9.65 19.54 -2.28
N ASP A 534 10.21 18.34 -2.29
CA ASP A 534 10.72 17.68 -3.50
C ASP A 534 9.65 16.74 -4.06
N PHE A 535 8.94 17.22 -5.09
CA PHE A 535 7.91 16.48 -5.82
C PHE A 535 8.45 15.20 -6.47
N MET A 536 9.69 15.27 -6.98
CA MET A 536 10.31 14.13 -7.64
C MET A 536 10.47 12.99 -6.65
N ASN A 537 10.92 13.28 -5.42
CA ASN A 537 11.28 12.25 -4.45
C ASN A 537 10.24 11.98 -3.35
N VAL A 538 9.11 12.71 -3.36
CA VAL A 538 8.13 12.71 -2.25
C VAL A 538 8.87 12.92 -0.93
N SER A 539 9.73 13.95 -0.90
CA SER A 539 10.57 14.27 0.25
C SER A 539 10.61 15.76 0.55
N GLY A 540 11.34 16.14 1.59
CA GLY A 540 11.41 17.54 2.02
C GLY A 540 10.36 17.91 3.07
N ILE A 541 10.02 19.19 3.08
CA ILE A 541 9.20 19.83 4.11
C ILE A 541 7.99 20.50 3.46
N LEU A 542 6.80 20.14 3.90
CA LEU A 542 5.56 20.81 3.51
C LEU A 542 5.52 22.17 4.22
N THR A 543 5.54 23.25 3.44
CA THR A 543 5.55 24.63 3.95
C THR A 543 4.33 25.43 3.53
N GLN A 544 3.52 24.87 2.63
CA GLN A 544 2.23 25.41 2.21
C GLN A 544 1.13 24.39 2.50
N GLU A 545 0.29 24.72 3.47
CA GLU A 545 -0.90 23.95 3.84
C GLU A 545 -2.08 24.91 4.01
N PRO A 546 -3.26 24.62 3.41
CA PRO A 546 -3.49 23.58 2.40
C PRO A 546 -2.65 23.85 1.13
N PRO A 547 -2.29 22.83 0.35
CA PRO A 547 -1.53 23.03 -0.88
C PRO A 547 -2.34 23.83 -1.90
N LYS A 548 -1.64 24.60 -2.74
CA LYS A 548 -2.28 25.33 -3.84
C LYS A 548 -2.31 24.49 -5.10
N VAL A 549 -3.25 24.76 -5.99
CA VAL A 549 -3.20 24.18 -7.34
C VAL A 549 -2.11 24.90 -8.13
N LYS A 550 -1.16 24.13 -8.69
CA LYS A 550 0.00 24.61 -9.44
C LYS A 550 -0.28 24.77 -10.94
N SER A 551 -1.28 24.08 -11.47
CA SER A 551 -1.65 24.06 -12.88
C SER A 551 -3.16 24.07 -13.05
N ASP A 552 -3.65 24.90 -13.97
CA ASP A 552 -5.08 24.93 -14.35
C ASP A 552 -5.53 23.65 -15.09
N LYS A 553 -4.58 22.78 -15.48
CA LYS A 553 -4.86 21.50 -16.13
C LYS A 553 -4.65 20.35 -15.15
N PRO A 554 -5.72 19.70 -14.65
CA PRO A 554 -5.59 18.49 -13.83
C PRO A 554 -5.19 17.30 -14.69
N TYR A 555 -4.66 16.26 -14.05
CA TYR A 555 -4.45 14.97 -14.70
C TYR A 555 -5.79 14.33 -15.05
N LYS A 556 -5.83 13.64 -16.19
CA LYS A 556 -7.05 12.93 -16.62
C LYS A 556 -7.06 11.52 -16.06
N THR A 557 -7.98 11.25 -15.15
CA THR A 557 -8.23 9.91 -14.62
C THR A 557 -9.27 9.19 -15.45
N LEU A 558 -8.98 7.94 -15.79
CA LEU A 558 -9.83 7.08 -16.61
C LEU A 558 -10.20 5.82 -15.83
N VAL A 559 -11.31 5.19 -16.22
CA VAL A 559 -11.90 4.02 -15.54
C VAL A 559 -12.24 2.91 -16.55
N PRO A 560 -12.31 1.65 -16.11
CA PRO A 560 -12.65 0.53 -16.99
C PRO A 560 -14.08 0.66 -17.52
N LYS A 561 -14.26 0.32 -18.80
CA LYS A 561 -15.57 0.24 -19.46
C LYS A 561 -16.36 -0.98 -18.98
N VAL A 562 -17.69 -0.88 -18.99
CA VAL A 562 -18.60 -1.96 -18.58
C VAL A 562 -19.47 -2.48 -19.73
N ASP A 563 -20.02 -3.67 -19.56
CA ASP A 563 -21.03 -4.24 -20.43
C ASP A 563 -22.45 -3.76 -20.06
N LYS A 564 -23.46 -4.28 -20.76
CA LYS A 564 -24.88 -3.98 -20.52
C LYS A 564 -25.37 -4.34 -19.11
N ASP A 565 -24.63 -5.17 -18.38
CA ASP A 565 -24.92 -5.56 -17.01
C ASP A 565 -24.19 -4.70 -15.99
N GLY A 566 -23.40 -3.72 -16.43
CA GLY A 566 -22.58 -2.88 -15.56
C GLY A 566 -21.32 -3.59 -15.06
N ASN A 567 -20.94 -4.73 -15.65
CA ASN A 567 -19.73 -5.47 -15.28
C ASN A 567 -18.58 -5.13 -16.23
N GLU A 568 -17.37 -4.99 -15.69
CA GLU A 568 -16.20 -4.60 -16.48
C GLU A 568 -15.83 -5.64 -17.54
N ILE A 569 -15.41 -5.15 -18.72
CA ILE A 569 -15.11 -6.00 -19.89
C ILE A 569 -13.61 -6.28 -20.10
N ALA A 570 -12.74 -5.53 -19.43
CA ALA A 570 -11.30 -5.72 -19.45
C ALA A 570 -10.79 -6.29 -18.13
N GLY A 571 -9.56 -6.83 -18.16
CA GLY A 571 -8.93 -7.47 -17.02
C GLY A 571 -9.18 -8.98 -16.94
N ILE A 572 -8.73 -9.57 -15.84
CA ILE A 572 -9.05 -10.94 -15.44
C ILE A 572 -10.52 -10.98 -15.03
N ARG A 573 -11.36 -11.44 -15.95
CA ARG A 573 -12.77 -11.71 -15.71
C ARG A 573 -12.88 -13.01 -14.90
N GLY A 574 -12.96 -12.88 -13.58
CA GLY A 574 -13.17 -14.00 -12.67
C GLY A 574 -14.53 -14.67 -12.84
N ILE A 575 -14.80 -15.73 -12.07
CA ILE A 575 -16.02 -16.53 -12.15
C ILE A 575 -17.29 -15.66 -12.03
N ASN A 576 -17.34 -14.73 -11.08
CA ASN A 576 -18.50 -13.84 -10.89
C ASN A 576 -18.70 -12.84 -12.04
N ILE A 577 -17.71 -12.65 -12.92
CA ILE A 577 -17.83 -11.79 -14.11
C ILE A 577 -18.11 -12.61 -15.38
N ARG A 578 -17.62 -13.85 -15.47
CA ARG A 578 -17.96 -14.80 -16.55
C ARG A 578 -19.36 -15.38 -16.39
N VAL A 579 -19.80 -15.58 -15.15
CA VAL A 579 -21.09 -16.16 -14.76
C VAL A 579 -21.78 -15.23 -13.75
N PRO A 580 -22.14 -14.01 -14.14
CA PRO A 580 -22.64 -13.01 -13.21
C PRO A 580 -24.02 -13.36 -12.66
N VAL A 581 -24.21 -13.10 -11.37
CA VAL A 581 -25.52 -13.11 -10.70
C VAL A 581 -25.97 -11.70 -10.27
N GLY A 582 -25.18 -10.69 -10.65
CA GLY A 582 -25.42 -9.29 -10.36
C GLY A 582 -24.43 -8.38 -11.09
N THR A 583 -24.53 -7.09 -10.80
CA THR A 583 -23.51 -6.10 -11.13
C THR A 583 -22.53 -6.00 -9.97
N TYR A 584 -21.24 -6.03 -10.28
CA TYR A 584 -20.15 -5.92 -9.31
C TYR A 584 -19.29 -4.69 -9.65
N THR A 585 -19.28 -3.68 -8.77
CA THR A 585 -18.53 -2.44 -9.00
C THR A 585 -17.32 -2.33 -8.07
N GLY A 586 -16.33 -1.54 -8.49
CA GLY A 586 -15.22 -1.08 -7.62
C GLY A 586 -15.50 0.21 -6.87
N TRP A 587 -16.69 0.78 -7.02
CA TRP A 587 -17.07 2.09 -6.50
C TRP A 587 -18.50 2.06 -5.93
N ALA A 588 -18.76 2.95 -4.99
CA ALA A 588 -20.09 3.24 -4.45
C ALA A 588 -20.18 4.74 -4.17
N LEU A 589 -21.39 5.32 -4.14
CA LEU A 589 -21.59 6.69 -3.72
C LEU A 589 -21.99 6.77 -2.25
N ARG A 590 -21.52 7.80 -1.56
CA ARG A 590 -21.92 8.20 -0.22
C ARG A 590 -23.39 8.61 -0.21
N ARG A 591 -24.11 8.21 0.83
CA ARG A 591 -25.50 8.64 1.07
C ARG A 591 -25.56 9.93 1.88
N ARG A 592 -26.75 10.53 1.95
CA ARG A 592 -27.05 11.69 2.81
C ARG A 592 -26.54 11.50 4.25
N GLY A 593 -25.89 12.52 4.78
CA GLY A 593 -25.28 12.50 6.13
C GLY A 593 -23.84 11.97 6.17
N PHE A 594 -23.27 11.62 5.02
CA PHE A 594 -21.87 11.19 4.90
C PHE A 594 -21.17 11.82 3.68
N GLY A 595 -21.52 13.06 3.28
CA GLY A 595 -20.98 13.68 2.07
C GLY A 595 -21.60 13.10 0.79
N GLU A 596 -22.92 13.26 0.66
CA GLU A 596 -23.72 12.67 -0.43
C GLU A 596 -23.16 12.98 -1.81
N GLY A 597 -23.06 11.94 -2.65
CA GLY A 597 -22.59 12.06 -4.04
C GLY A 597 -21.08 11.89 -4.23
N ASP A 598 -20.26 12.01 -3.18
CA ASP A 598 -18.84 11.60 -3.24
C ASP A 598 -18.70 10.07 -3.22
N LEU A 599 -17.52 9.57 -3.56
CA LEU A 599 -17.21 8.15 -3.50
C LEU A 599 -17.14 7.66 -2.04
N SER A 600 -17.71 6.47 -1.78
CA SER A 600 -17.70 5.81 -0.46
C SER A 600 -16.38 5.10 -0.20
N SER A 601 -15.31 5.88 -0.03
CA SER A 601 -13.96 5.37 0.23
C SER A 601 -13.61 4.23 -0.74
N LEU A 602 -13.00 3.15 -0.27
CA LEU A 602 -12.56 2.02 -1.08
C LEU A 602 -13.65 0.96 -1.35
N ASN A 603 -14.93 1.29 -1.10
CA ASN A 603 -16.04 0.34 -1.22
C ASN A 603 -16.60 0.29 -2.65
N GLY A 604 -16.97 -0.91 -3.06
CA GLY A 604 -17.80 -1.20 -4.23
C GLY A 604 -19.21 -1.62 -3.82
N MET A 605 -20.03 -1.93 -4.83
CA MET A 605 -21.40 -2.36 -4.66
C MET A 605 -21.62 -3.72 -5.32
N PHE A 606 -22.43 -4.56 -4.67
CA PHE A 606 -23.06 -5.70 -5.32
C PHE A 606 -24.55 -5.41 -5.52
N ILE A 607 -25.02 -5.48 -6.76
CA ILE A 607 -26.43 -5.27 -7.11
C ILE A 607 -26.96 -6.52 -7.81
N SER A 608 -27.74 -7.33 -7.09
CA SER A 608 -28.25 -8.60 -7.61
C SER A 608 -29.12 -8.43 -8.86
N PHE A 609 -29.06 -9.43 -9.75
CA PHE A 609 -30.08 -9.60 -10.77
C PHE A 609 -31.37 -10.09 -10.12
N LYS A 610 -32.51 -9.83 -10.77
CA LYS A 610 -33.77 -10.45 -10.36
C LYS A 610 -33.78 -11.94 -10.72
N ASN A 611 -34.54 -12.71 -9.95
CA ASN A 611 -34.69 -14.14 -10.21
C ASN A 611 -35.46 -14.38 -11.51
N THR A 612 -36.60 -13.70 -11.70
CA THR A 612 -37.51 -13.94 -12.83
C THR A 612 -37.59 -12.78 -13.82
N ARG A 613 -38.00 -13.07 -15.05
CA ARG A 613 -38.28 -12.06 -16.08
C ARG A 613 -39.36 -11.07 -15.63
N LYS A 614 -40.38 -11.57 -14.93
CA LYS A 614 -41.50 -10.77 -14.41
C LYS A 614 -40.99 -9.71 -13.42
N ASP A 615 -40.14 -10.13 -12.48
CA ASP A 615 -39.65 -9.24 -11.42
C ASP A 615 -38.76 -8.12 -11.95
N ARG A 616 -37.87 -8.41 -12.92
CA ARG A 616 -37.05 -7.34 -13.52
C ARG A 616 -37.87 -6.35 -14.32
N LYS A 617 -38.89 -6.82 -15.05
CA LYS A 617 -39.76 -5.95 -15.86
C LYS A 617 -40.62 -5.06 -14.96
N ALA A 618 -41.05 -5.55 -13.80
CA ALA A 618 -41.85 -4.77 -12.84
C ALA A 618 -41.13 -3.51 -12.33
N ILE A 619 -39.80 -3.51 -12.31
CA ILE A 619 -38.98 -2.35 -11.90
C ILE A 619 -38.21 -1.72 -13.05
N ASN A 620 -38.46 -2.12 -14.30
CA ASN A 620 -37.73 -1.68 -15.49
C ASN A 620 -36.20 -1.91 -15.43
N ASP A 621 -35.76 -3.00 -14.80
CA ASP A 621 -34.34 -3.38 -14.81
C ASP A 621 -33.95 -3.93 -16.20
N PRO A 622 -32.98 -3.29 -16.90
CA PRO A 622 -32.60 -3.68 -18.26
C PRO A 622 -31.81 -4.99 -18.31
N ARG A 623 -31.24 -5.42 -17.18
CA ARG A 623 -30.36 -6.60 -17.08
C ARG A 623 -31.20 -7.86 -17.09
N LEU A 624 -30.75 -8.92 -17.79
CA LEU A 624 -31.48 -10.20 -17.82
C LEU A 624 -31.57 -10.82 -16.42
N SER A 625 -32.70 -11.46 -16.11
CA SER A 625 -32.90 -12.19 -14.86
C SER A 625 -32.06 -13.47 -14.81
N LEU A 626 -31.90 -14.07 -13.63
CA LEU A 626 -31.20 -15.35 -13.48
C LEU A 626 -31.88 -16.47 -14.29
N GLU A 627 -33.22 -16.53 -14.25
CA GLU A 627 -34.02 -17.45 -15.07
C GLU A 627 -33.75 -17.29 -16.58
N GLU A 628 -33.73 -16.06 -17.09
CA GLU A 628 -33.46 -15.81 -18.52
C GLU A 628 -32.02 -16.16 -18.93
N ARG A 629 -31.06 -16.11 -18.00
CA ARG A 629 -29.64 -16.40 -18.25
C ARG A 629 -29.32 -17.88 -18.22
N TYR A 630 -29.74 -18.55 -17.15
CA TYR A 630 -29.30 -19.91 -16.84
C TYR A 630 -30.44 -20.93 -16.95
N GLY A 631 -31.69 -20.53 -16.74
CA GLY A 631 -32.86 -21.40 -16.80
C GLY A 631 -33.01 -22.35 -15.60
N SER A 632 -31.91 -22.93 -15.08
CA SER A 632 -31.92 -23.78 -13.88
C SER A 632 -30.63 -23.67 -13.08
N HIS A 633 -30.66 -24.20 -11.85
CA HIS A 633 -29.48 -24.31 -10.99
C HIS A 633 -28.35 -25.13 -11.64
N GLU A 634 -28.69 -26.26 -12.27
CA GLU A 634 -27.70 -27.16 -12.91
C GLU A 634 -26.95 -26.45 -14.03
N LYS A 635 -27.65 -25.67 -14.86
CA LYS A 635 -27.05 -24.88 -15.94
C LYS A 635 -26.19 -23.73 -15.43
N TYR A 636 -26.56 -23.12 -14.31
CA TYR A 636 -25.71 -22.14 -13.62
C TYR A 636 -24.39 -22.80 -13.16
N VAL A 637 -24.46 -23.97 -12.51
CA VAL A 637 -23.28 -24.71 -12.07
C VAL A 637 -22.42 -25.16 -13.27
N GLU A 638 -23.03 -25.62 -14.35
CA GLU A 638 -22.31 -25.98 -15.59
C GLU A 638 -21.54 -24.78 -16.17
N ALA A 639 -22.15 -23.59 -16.18
CA ALA A 639 -21.47 -22.37 -16.60
C ALA A 639 -20.26 -22.03 -15.70
N VAL A 640 -20.38 -22.22 -14.38
CA VAL A 640 -19.26 -22.05 -13.44
C VAL A 640 -18.14 -23.05 -13.72
N ARG A 641 -18.45 -24.35 -13.94
CA ARG A 641 -17.44 -25.35 -14.28
C ARG A 641 -16.67 -25.00 -15.55
N ARG A 642 -17.37 -24.54 -16.59
CA ARG A 642 -16.73 -24.07 -17.83
C ARG A 642 -15.81 -22.88 -17.57
N ALA A 643 -16.30 -21.86 -16.88
CA ALA A 643 -15.52 -20.67 -16.55
C ALA A 643 -14.26 -20.99 -15.72
N ALA A 644 -14.37 -21.90 -14.75
CA ALA A 644 -13.23 -22.35 -13.95
C ALA A 644 -12.18 -23.10 -14.80
N GLY A 645 -12.63 -23.97 -15.71
CA GLY A 645 -11.75 -24.68 -16.65
C GLY A 645 -10.99 -23.74 -17.60
N GLU A 646 -11.67 -22.72 -18.14
CA GLU A 646 -11.04 -21.68 -18.96
C GLU A 646 -9.97 -20.90 -18.17
N LEU A 647 -10.28 -20.47 -16.94
CA LEU A 647 -9.33 -19.73 -16.09
C LEU A 647 -8.10 -20.56 -15.72
N ILE A 648 -8.22 -21.88 -15.56
CA ILE A 648 -7.06 -22.77 -15.40
C ILE A 648 -6.20 -22.75 -16.66
N ASN A 649 -6.82 -22.91 -17.84
CA ASN A 649 -6.10 -22.95 -19.11
C ASN A 649 -5.38 -21.63 -19.42
N GLU A 650 -5.98 -20.51 -19.03
CA GLU A 650 -5.38 -19.17 -19.14
C GLU A 650 -4.28 -18.91 -18.09
N GLY A 651 -4.16 -19.76 -17.07
CA GLY A 651 -3.17 -19.63 -16.00
C GLY A 651 -3.55 -18.66 -14.88
N PHE A 652 -4.82 -18.28 -14.79
CA PHE A 652 -5.33 -17.35 -13.76
C PHE A 652 -6.01 -18.03 -12.58
N LEU A 653 -6.19 -19.35 -12.60
CA LEU A 653 -6.80 -20.08 -11.49
C LEU A 653 -6.07 -21.40 -11.26
N LEU A 654 -5.81 -21.75 -10.00
CA LEU A 654 -5.23 -23.03 -9.64
C LEU A 654 -6.33 -24.13 -9.62
N PRO A 655 -5.99 -25.40 -9.94
CA PRO A 655 -6.98 -26.49 -9.94
C PRO A 655 -7.75 -26.65 -8.62
N GLU A 656 -7.08 -26.50 -7.48
CA GLU A 656 -7.68 -26.55 -6.15
C GLU A 656 -8.70 -25.43 -5.91
N ASP A 657 -8.42 -24.24 -6.44
CA ASP A 657 -9.31 -23.08 -6.32
C ASP A 657 -10.52 -23.20 -7.25
N ALA A 658 -10.31 -23.72 -8.46
CA ALA A 658 -11.40 -24.06 -9.38
C ALA A 658 -12.38 -25.05 -8.73
N LYS A 659 -11.85 -26.09 -8.06
CA LYS A 659 -12.69 -27.04 -7.32
C LYS A 659 -13.51 -26.34 -6.24
N ALA A 660 -12.88 -25.47 -5.44
CA ALA A 660 -13.56 -24.75 -4.36
C ALA A 660 -14.70 -23.84 -4.89
N GLU A 661 -14.48 -23.15 -6.00
CA GLU A 661 -15.50 -22.28 -6.59
C GLU A 661 -16.65 -23.07 -7.24
N ILE A 662 -16.37 -24.24 -7.83
CA ILE A 662 -17.40 -25.15 -8.33
C ILE A 662 -18.26 -25.68 -7.17
N GLU A 663 -17.64 -26.14 -6.09
CA GLU A 663 -18.37 -26.62 -4.91
C GLU A 663 -19.24 -25.51 -4.26
N LYS A 664 -18.73 -24.27 -4.27
CA LYS A 664 -19.48 -23.10 -3.82
C LYS A 664 -20.72 -22.86 -4.68
N ALA A 665 -20.60 -23.00 -6.00
CA ALA A 665 -21.73 -22.89 -6.92
C ALA A 665 -22.78 -23.99 -6.69
N GLU A 666 -22.36 -25.26 -6.52
CA GLU A 666 -23.23 -26.40 -6.23
C GLU A 666 -24.01 -26.23 -4.91
N LYS A 667 -23.38 -25.65 -3.89
CA LYS A 667 -23.99 -25.38 -2.59
C LYS A 667 -24.88 -24.13 -2.58
N SER A 668 -24.77 -23.26 -3.58
CA SER A 668 -25.51 -21.99 -3.63
C SER A 668 -27.03 -22.18 -3.75
N GLY A 669 -27.81 -21.16 -3.38
CA GLY A 669 -29.27 -21.10 -3.53
C GLY A 669 -29.75 -20.53 -4.87
N ILE A 670 -28.86 -20.37 -5.86
CA ILE A 670 -29.19 -19.75 -7.14
C ILE A 670 -30.14 -20.66 -7.93
N LEU A 671 -31.37 -20.20 -8.18
CA LEU A 671 -32.41 -20.95 -8.91
C LEU A 671 -32.75 -22.33 -8.29
N LYS A 672 -32.66 -22.46 -6.96
CA LYS A 672 -33.13 -23.63 -6.22
C LYS A 672 -34.58 -23.52 -5.79
#